data_AF-A0AB39N396-F1
#
_entry.id   AF-A0AB39N396-F1
#
_cell.length_a   1.000
_cell.length_b   1.000
_cell.length_c   1.000
_cell.angle_alpha   90.00
_cell.angle_beta   90.00
_cell.angle_gamma   90.00
#
_symmetry.space_group_name_H-M   'P 1'
#
loop_
_entity.id
_entity.type
_entity.pdbx_description
1 polymer ?
#
loop_
_entity_poly.entity_id
_entity_poly.type
_entity_poly.pdbx_seq_one_letter_code
_entity_poly.pdbx_strand_id
1 'polypeptide(L)'
;MRRTSDGKTAGAAVVLGGDAMLTCAHVVNDAMGRALFETRPPGLEPLFVEVQGARKTERYPARVAHWIAPRTREGTAVRDGDGEWLGDLAVLRIDAPPVGMPAADRRTAMVPGQQVRAWHGSGHSATFADLRVAALDGSVGYLDGKATGMAVGPGYSGGPLWCEEDGAVVGLLAAHFMPPCDPGGAPLPHSPQHMVRRSWAIPWQHVEAELRPLGVLVEEGTEPADPDDPAFGMLVTAIGNALPSPYSLGDTARQLALACGVAQGSPVSPPPIEEFAAFLLRDRRALAAFTEILRPRDPMATNRVLVAGRLSETPLLLSPREHRRLHQLLRNVDRAVLDRLPEAVREATKRVAALTDGATLDVLLDELEKLPGDGHSDDGETRVPAMLRVVEYVAALCPAPRQAELRLWSDGVAGRLGIPGAAVRERRSDAQDWARMLRGSVRRKRVLVQVARAGRGRHRLRIWCDEGTGPRQVSVDSAASYSAPEAARELLRVMESLIPSDRDVGRPLVEVLVDRADLNLPIDEWAAQVPGEVVPGMLGVEFPLVVHCPELLRRHERFLPDWRERWSRLDSGETLVVSDASQDPHQVYYELMGRLDTVRVSVDVPPGPRDAIVQICLAVGIPVVVWDRGRDTPSHVTKHMADVATRQLPDGVRVYRANARGTRAPDFPGRPVLAWADADRTVPRLHLSEPQESA
;
A
#
# COMPACT_ATOMS: atom_id res chain seq x y z
N MET A 1 -21.39 -2.86 -16.51
CA MET A 1 -19.99 -3.35 -16.63
C MET A 1 -19.99 -4.70 -17.34
N ARG A 2 -18.93 -5.01 -18.10
CA ARG A 2 -18.80 -6.27 -18.87
C ARG A 2 -17.55 -7.04 -18.47
N ARG A 3 -17.64 -8.36 -18.56
CA ARG A 3 -16.53 -9.30 -18.36
C ARG A 3 -15.54 -9.22 -19.50
N THR A 4 -14.26 -9.14 -19.16
CA THR A 4 -13.16 -9.11 -20.12
C THR A 4 -13.01 -10.44 -20.87
N SER A 5 -13.39 -11.55 -20.25
CA SER A 5 -13.24 -12.91 -20.80
C SER A 5 -14.21 -13.22 -21.94
N ASP A 6 -15.48 -12.81 -21.82
CA ASP A 6 -16.54 -13.18 -22.77
C ASP A 6 -17.45 -12.03 -23.20
N GLY A 7 -17.19 -10.80 -22.73
CA GLY A 7 -17.98 -9.62 -23.07
C GLY A 7 -19.40 -9.59 -22.51
N LYS A 8 -19.81 -10.58 -21.69
CA LYS A 8 -21.13 -10.58 -21.06
C LYS A 8 -21.20 -9.55 -19.93
N THR A 9 -22.42 -9.15 -19.57
CA THR A 9 -22.65 -8.21 -18.46
C THR A 9 -22.23 -8.86 -17.14
N ALA A 10 -21.34 -8.19 -16.40
CA ALA A 10 -20.96 -8.58 -15.04
C ALA A 10 -21.95 -8.01 -14.00
N GLY A 11 -22.38 -6.76 -14.21
CA GLY A 11 -23.29 -6.06 -13.30
C GLY A 11 -23.54 -4.61 -13.72
N ALA A 12 -24.23 -3.87 -12.87
CA ALA A 12 -24.60 -2.47 -13.03
C ALA A 12 -23.87 -1.57 -12.02
N ALA A 13 -24.04 -0.25 -12.14
CA ALA A 13 -23.46 0.75 -11.26
C ALA A 13 -24.41 1.96 -11.16
N VAL A 14 -24.36 2.69 -10.04
CA VAL A 14 -25.04 3.97 -9.84
C VAL A 14 -24.05 5.13 -9.97
N VAL A 15 -24.49 6.26 -10.52
CA VAL A 15 -23.66 7.48 -10.62
C VAL A 15 -23.71 8.24 -9.29
N LEU A 16 -22.55 8.56 -8.71
CA LEU A 16 -22.47 9.31 -7.45
C LEU A 16 -22.34 10.83 -7.65
N GLY A 17 -21.86 11.28 -8.80
CA GLY A 17 -21.51 12.67 -9.11
C GLY A 17 -20.19 12.77 -9.86
N GLY A 18 -19.98 13.85 -10.62
CA GLY A 18 -18.77 14.08 -11.43
C GLY A 18 -18.32 12.88 -12.28
N ASP A 19 -17.15 12.33 -11.95
CA ASP A 19 -16.56 11.13 -12.56
C ASP A 19 -16.71 9.84 -11.71
N ALA A 20 -17.46 9.89 -10.60
CA ALA A 20 -17.61 8.78 -9.66
C ALA A 20 -18.85 7.92 -9.92
N MET A 21 -18.66 6.61 -9.80
CA MET A 21 -19.70 5.60 -9.81
C MET A 21 -19.54 4.63 -8.64
N LEU A 22 -20.63 3.97 -8.26
CA LEU A 22 -20.64 2.96 -7.20
C LEU A 22 -21.24 1.66 -7.72
N THR A 23 -20.60 0.55 -7.38
CA THR A 23 -21.05 -0.81 -7.70
C THR A 23 -20.64 -1.76 -6.57
N CYS A 24 -20.96 -3.05 -6.71
CA CYS A 24 -20.47 -4.08 -5.82
C CYS A 24 -19.03 -4.48 -6.15
N ALA A 25 -18.21 -4.77 -5.14
CA ALA A 25 -16.82 -5.20 -5.32
C ALA A 25 -16.74 -6.51 -6.11
N HIS A 26 -17.64 -7.47 -5.86
CA HIS A 26 -17.68 -8.73 -6.60
C HIS A 26 -18.01 -8.55 -8.09
N VAL A 27 -18.75 -7.50 -8.46
CA VAL A 27 -19.03 -7.16 -9.88
C VAL A 27 -17.75 -6.73 -10.58
N VAL A 28 -16.88 -5.98 -9.90
CA VAL A 28 -15.56 -5.60 -10.42
C VAL A 28 -14.69 -6.85 -10.57
N ASN A 29 -14.69 -7.75 -9.59
CA ASN A 29 -13.96 -9.02 -9.67
C ASN A 29 -14.44 -9.88 -10.85
N ASP A 30 -15.75 -10.08 -11.02
CA ASP A 30 -16.32 -10.82 -12.15
C ASP A 30 -15.99 -10.15 -13.50
N ALA A 31 -16.10 -8.82 -13.57
CA ALA A 31 -15.73 -8.06 -14.77
C ALA A 31 -14.27 -8.28 -15.18
N MET A 32 -13.38 -8.48 -14.21
CA MET A 32 -11.95 -8.68 -14.40
C MET A 32 -11.53 -10.16 -14.47
N GLY A 33 -12.47 -11.10 -14.32
CA GLY A 33 -12.19 -12.54 -14.30
C GLY A 33 -11.46 -13.02 -13.03
N ARG A 34 -11.62 -12.31 -11.91
CA ARG A 34 -11.09 -12.67 -10.59
C ARG A 34 -12.10 -13.51 -9.82
N ALA A 35 -11.66 -14.19 -8.76
CA ALA A 35 -12.58 -14.82 -7.81
C ALA A 35 -13.54 -13.78 -7.21
N LEU A 36 -14.84 -14.09 -7.11
CA LEU A 36 -15.90 -13.12 -6.76
C LEU A 36 -15.60 -12.37 -5.47
N PHE A 37 -15.14 -13.09 -4.44
CA PHE A 37 -14.84 -12.54 -3.12
C PHE A 37 -13.35 -12.28 -2.87
N GLU A 38 -12.54 -12.11 -3.92
CA GLU A 38 -11.15 -11.68 -3.76
C GLU A 38 -11.09 -10.33 -3.01
N THR A 39 -10.41 -10.34 -1.87
CA THR A 39 -10.40 -9.21 -0.94
C THR A 39 -9.41 -8.12 -1.34
N ARG A 40 -8.39 -8.46 -2.13
CA ARG A 40 -7.40 -7.46 -2.60
C ARG A 40 -8.05 -6.52 -3.62
N PRO A 41 -7.85 -5.19 -3.51
CA PRO A 41 -8.29 -4.27 -4.54
C PRO A 41 -7.67 -4.67 -5.90
N PRO A 42 -8.39 -4.45 -7.01
CA PRO A 42 -7.79 -4.63 -8.32
C PRO A 42 -6.57 -3.72 -8.51
N GLY A 43 -5.62 -4.16 -9.33
CA GLY A 43 -4.46 -3.36 -9.68
C GLY A 43 -4.79 -2.35 -10.78
N LEU A 44 -3.79 -2.06 -11.61
CA LEU A 44 -3.91 -1.13 -12.74
C LEU A 44 -4.51 -1.76 -14.00
N GLU A 45 -5.01 -2.99 -13.92
CA GLU A 45 -5.61 -3.67 -15.06
C GLU A 45 -6.82 -2.89 -15.59
N PRO A 46 -7.04 -2.88 -16.93
CA PRO A 46 -8.03 -2.00 -17.53
C PRO A 46 -9.45 -2.46 -17.20
N LEU A 47 -10.16 -1.64 -16.42
CA LEU A 47 -11.60 -1.76 -16.16
C LEU A 47 -12.37 -0.86 -17.11
N PHE A 48 -13.54 -1.31 -17.57
CA PHE A 48 -14.38 -0.51 -18.45
C PHE A 48 -15.82 -0.45 -17.95
N VAL A 49 -16.39 0.74 -18.04
CA VAL A 49 -17.81 1.00 -17.77
C VAL A 49 -18.48 1.46 -19.06
N GLU A 50 -19.67 0.94 -19.32
CA GLU A 50 -20.52 1.40 -20.41
C GLU A 50 -21.57 2.33 -19.83
N VAL A 51 -21.63 3.57 -20.33
CA VAL A 51 -22.63 4.56 -19.92
C VAL A 51 -23.57 4.78 -21.10
N GLN A 52 -24.87 4.67 -20.84
CA GLN A 52 -25.90 4.89 -21.83
C GLN A 52 -26.25 6.38 -21.88
N GLY A 53 -25.72 7.09 -22.87
CA GLY A 53 -26.06 8.48 -23.14
C GLY A 53 -27.35 8.61 -23.95
N ALA A 54 -27.83 9.85 -24.13
CA ALA A 54 -29.07 10.14 -24.84
C ALA A 54 -29.11 9.66 -26.31
N ARG A 55 -27.95 9.44 -26.94
CA ARG A 55 -27.85 9.06 -28.37
C ARG A 55 -27.17 7.72 -28.63
N LYS A 56 -26.27 7.26 -27.76
CA LYS A 56 -25.54 5.99 -27.90
C LYS A 56 -24.94 5.56 -26.57
N THR A 57 -24.64 4.27 -26.45
CA THR A 57 -23.83 3.70 -25.38
C THR A 57 -22.35 3.91 -25.70
N GLU A 58 -21.62 4.52 -24.78
CA GLU A 58 -20.17 4.72 -24.89
C GLU A 58 -19.45 3.91 -23.81
N ARG A 59 -18.25 3.43 -24.16
CA ARG A 59 -17.41 2.64 -23.27
C ARG A 59 -16.25 3.52 -22.78
N TYR A 60 -16.12 3.63 -21.46
CA TYR A 60 -15.09 4.44 -20.83
C TYR A 60 -14.15 3.56 -20.01
N PRO A 61 -12.84 3.87 -20.01
CA PRO A 61 -11.94 3.30 -19.02
C PRO A 61 -12.31 3.82 -17.64
N ALA A 62 -12.29 2.95 -16.65
CA ALA A 62 -12.53 3.28 -15.27
C ALA A 62 -11.45 2.66 -14.39
N ARG A 63 -11.40 3.09 -13.13
CA ARG A 63 -10.47 2.57 -12.12
C ARG A 63 -11.13 2.55 -10.75
N VAL A 64 -10.68 1.66 -9.88
CA VAL A 64 -11.19 1.57 -8.51
C VAL A 64 -10.52 2.64 -7.66
N ALA A 65 -11.31 3.63 -7.25
CA ALA A 65 -10.86 4.65 -6.30
C ALA A 65 -10.94 4.15 -4.86
N HIS A 66 -12.06 3.53 -4.46
CA HIS A 66 -12.19 2.96 -3.13
C HIS A 66 -12.68 1.51 -3.21
N TRP A 67 -12.11 0.67 -2.35
CA TRP A 67 -12.39 -0.75 -2.30
C TRP A 67 -12.77 -1.16 -0.87
N ILE A 68 -14.01 -1.62 -0.72
CA ILE A 68 -14.52 -2.17 0.53
C ILE A 68 -14.83 -3.64 0.27
N ALA A 69 -13.89 -4.50 0.67
CA ALA A 69 -13.98 -5.93 0.39
C ALA A 69 -15.23 -6.56 1.04
N PRO A 70 -15.81 -7.60 0.39
CA PRO A 70 -16.82 -8.45 1.02
C PRO A 70 -16.25 -9.10 2.28
N ARG A 71 -17.02 -9.06 3.38
CA ARG A 71 -16.63 -9.65 4.66
C ARG A 71 -17.81 -10.26 5.42
N THR A 72 -17.55 -11.28 6.22
CA THR A 72 -18.51 -11.85 7.18
C THR A 72 -18.87 -10.84 8.28
N ARG A 73 -19.88 -11.13 9.11
CA ARG A 73 -20.24 -10.28 10.26
C ARG A 73 -19.08 -10.18 11.27
N GLU A 74 -18.22 -11.19 11.34
CA GLU A 74 -17.01 -11.25 12.17
C GLU A 74 -15.80 -10.53 11.52
N GLY A 75 -15.95 -9.99 10.31
CA GLY A 75 -14.89 -9.27 9.60
C GLY A 75 -13.89 -10.15 8.86
N THR A 76 -14.16 -11.45 8.72
CA THR A 76 -13.31 -12.40 7.97
C THR A 76 -13.71 -12.46 6.48
N ALA A 77 -12.83 -13.02 5.62
CA ALA A 77 -13.08 -13.14 4.18
C ALA A 77 -14.25 -14.08 3.86
N VAL A 78 -15.11 -13.66 2.92
CA VAL A 78 -16.27 -14.42 2.42
C VAL A 78 -15.81 -15.58 1.54
N ARG A 79 -16.49 -16.73 1.64
CA ARG A 79 -16.25 -17.93 0.83
C ARG A 79 -17.42 -18.21 -0.11
N ASP A 80 -17.14 -18.95 -1.18
CA ASP A 80 -18.19 -19.44 -2.07
C ASP A 80 -19.18 -20.32 -1.28
N GLY A 81 -20.46 -19.92 -1.29
CA GLY A 81 -21.54 -20.59 -0.56
C GLY A 81 -22.03 -19.83 0.68
N ASP A 82 -21.34 -18.78 1.12
CA ASP A 82 -21.85 -17.89 2.16
C ASP A 82 -23.12 -17.16 1.67
N GLY A 83 -24.16 -17.13 2.51
CA GLY A 83 -25.47 -16.59 2.11
C GLY A 83 -25.56 -15.06 2.18
N GLU A 84 -24.89 -14.44 3.15
CA GLU A 84 -24.93 -13.00 3.45
C GLU A 84 -23.52 -12.49 3.75
N TRP A 85 -23.23 -11.25 3.35
CA TRP A 85 -21.97 -10.57 3.65
C TRP A 85 -22.16 -9.06 3.79
N LEU A 86 -21.14 -8.42 4.38
CA LEU A 86 -21.02 -6.98 4.59
C LEU A 86 -20.00 -6.36 3.64
N GLY A 87 -20.00 -5.04 3.53
CA GLY A 87 -19.11 -4.32 2.62
C GLY A 87 -19.52 -4.56 1.17
N ASP A 88 -18.60 -5.12 0.38
CA ASP A 88 -18.82 -5.41 -1.04
C ASP A 88 -19.17 -4.16 -1.85
N LEU A 89 -18.41 -3.08 -1.65
CA LEU A 89 -18.58 -1.81 -2.35
C LEU A 89 -17.29 -1.44 -3.09
N ALA A 90 -17.45 -0.99 -4.33
CA ALA A 90 -16.36 -0.43 -5.12
C ALA A 90 -16.80 0.92 -5.69
N VAL A 91 -16.04 1.97 -5.37
CA VAL A 91 -16.18 3.29 -5.97
C VAL A 91 -15.25 3.35 -7.17
N LEU A 92 -15.81 3.61 -8.35
CA LEU A 92 -15.08 3.71 -9.61
C LEU A 92 -14.95 5.17 -10.02
N ARG A 93 -13.81 5.53 -10.62
CA ARG A 93 -13.59 6.81 -11.31
C ARG A 93 -13.48 6.59 -12.80
N ILE A 94 -14.23 7.33 -13.60
CA ILE A 94 -14.18 7.28 -15.06
C ILE A 94 -13.03 8.17 -15.55
N ASP A 95 -12.15 7.62 -16.37
CA ASP A 95 -11.12 8.43 -17.03
C ASP A 95 -11.74 9.25 -18.15
N ALA A 96 -11.75 10.58 -17.98
CA ALA A 96 -12.36 11.53 -18.91
C ALA A 96 -13.89 11.30 -19.05
N PRO A 97 -14.69 11.70 -18.03
CA PRO A 97 -16.14 11.58 -18.11
C PRO A 97 -16.67 12.35 -19.33
N PRO A 98 -17.72 11.85 -20.01
CA PRO A 98 -18.32 12.57 -21.11
C PRO A 98 -18.90 13.90 -20.66
N VAL A 99 -18.86 14.89 -21.55
CA VAL A 99 -19.61 16.13 -21.38
C VAL A 99 -21.11 15.76 -21.31
N GLY A 100 -21.74 16.00 -20.17
CA GLY A 100 -23.13 15.61 -19.92
C GLY A 100 -23.33 14.23 -19.30
N MET A 101 -22.39 13.77 -18.47
CA MET A 101 -22.68 12.69 -17.49
C MET A 101 -24.01 12.97 -16.77
N PRO A 102 -24.83 11.93 -16.52
CA PRO A 102 -26.03 12.10 -15.71
C PRO A 102 -25.67 12.69 -14.35
N ALA A 103 -26.47 13.65 -13.88
CA ALA A 103 -26.36 14.14 -12.51
C ALA A 103 -26.54 12.98 -11.53
N ALA A 104 -25.95 13.11 -10.35
CA ALA A 104 -26.13 12.11 -9.31
C ALA A 104 -27.61 11.96 -8.95
N ASP A 105 -28.09 10.73 -8.88
CA ASP A 105 -29.48 10.47 -8.48
C ASP A 105 -29.73 10.92 -7.03
N ARG A 106 -30.96 11.34 -6.77
CA ARG A 106 -31.42 11.57 -5.39
C ARG A 106 -31.37 10.24 -4.63
N ARG A 107 -30.99 10.29 -3.36
CA ARG A 107 -30.76 9.13 -2.51
C ARG A 107 -31.56 9.26 -1.21
N THR A 108 -32.10 8.16 -0.72
CA THR A 108 -32.84 8.14 0.56
C THR A 108 -32.69 6.77 1.24
N ALA A 109 -33.04 6.69 2.52
CA ALA A 109 -32.95 5.44 3.27
C ALA A 109 -33.93 4.39 2.73
N MET A 110 -33.50 3.13 2.73
CA MET A 110 -34.39 1.99 2.48
C MET A 110 -35.30 1.78 3.69
N VAL A 111 -36.58 1.50 3.43
CA VAL A 111 -37.60 1.24 4.43
C VAL A 111 -38.44 0.01 4.02
N PRO A 112 -38.80 -0.90 4.95
CA PRO A 112 -39.68 -2.03 4.65
C PRO A 112 -41.00 -1.57 4.03
N GLY A 113 -41.45 -2.28 3.00
CA GLY A 113 -42.69 -2.00 2.28
C GLY A 113 -42.52 -1.19 0.99
N GLN A 114 -41.39 -0.48 0.80
CA GLN A 114 -41.11 0.28 -0.42
C GLN A 114 -41.17 -0.61 -1.67
N GLN A 115 -41.79 -0.08 -2.74
CA GLN A 115 -41.76 -0.69 -4.06
C GLN A 115 -40.53 -0.17 -4.80
N VAL A 116 -39.67 -1.08 -5.26
CA VAL A 116 -38.40 -0.73 -5.90
C VAL A 116 -38.25 -1.45 -7.23
N ARG A 117 -37.55 -0.81 -8.17
CA ARG A 117 -37.18 -1.38 -9.45
C ARG A 117 -35.67 -1.50 -9.57
N ALA A 118 -35.21 -2.64 -10.08
CA ALA A 118 -33.82 -2.90 -10.45
C ALA A 118 -33.72 -3.10 -11.97
N TRP A 119 -32.62 -2.63 -12.58
CA TRP A 119 -32.34 -2.84 -14.00
C TRP A 119 -31.11 -3.72 -14.18
N HIS A 120 -31.15 -4.54 -15.24
CA HIS A 120 -30.00 -5.33 -15.63
C HIS A 120 -28.92 -4.43 -16.26
N GLY A 121 -27.64 -4.70 -15.97
CA GLY A 121 -26.50 -3.91 -16.42
C GLY A 121 -26.21 -3.92 -17.93
N SER A 122 -27.09 -4.50 -18.74
CA SER A 122 -27.03 -4.44 -20.21
C SER A 122 -27.63 -3.14 -20.78
N GLY A 123 -28.33 -2.34 -19.97
CA GLY A 123 -28.95 -1.08 -20.41
C GLY A 123 -30.18 -1.24 -21.31
N HIS A 124 -30.71 -2.46 -21.47
CA HIS A 124 -31.95 -2.65 -22.22
C HIS A 124 -33.15 -2.22 -21.37
N SER A 125 -33.96 -1.30 -21.86
CA SER A 125 -35.09 -0.72 -21.12
C SER A 125 -36.14 -1.76 -20.69
N ALA A 126 -36.27 -2.85 -21.45
CA ALA A 126 -37.17 -3.97 -21.12
C ALA A 126 -36.60 -4.91 -20.04
N THR A 127 -35.34 -4.74 -19.64
CA THR A 127 -34.67 -5.62 -18.67
C THR A 127 -34.70 -5.06 -17.25
N PHE A 128 -35.87 -5.06 -16.61
CA PHE A 128 -36.07 -4.67 -15.21
C PHE A 128 -36.83 -5.71 -14.37
N ALA A 129 -36.60 -5.68 -13.06
CA ALA A 129 -37.31 -6.48 -12.07
C ALA A 129 -37.99 -5.55 -11.04
N ASP A 130 -39.30 -5.72 -10.85
CA ASP A 130 -40.08 -5.05 -9.80
C ASP A 130 -40.03 -5.89 -8.52
N LEU A 131 -39.67 -5.25 -7.42
CA LEU A 131 -39.42 -5.86 -6.12
C LEU A 131 -40.10 -5.06 -5.02
N ARG A 132 -40.35 -5.70 -3.88
CA ARG A 132 -40.76 -5.03 -2.65
C ARG A 132 -39.75 -5.28 -1.56
N VAL A 133 -39.40 -4.24 -0.80
CA VAL A 133 -38.58 -4.40 0.41
C VAL A 133 -39.38 -5.16 1.46
N ALA A 134 -39.04 -6.42 1.70
CA ALA A 134 -39.75 -7.32 2.60
C ALA A 134 -39.34 -7.09 4.05
N ALA A 135 -38.05 -6.93 4.30
CA ALA A 135 -37.48 -6.72 5.64
C ALA A 135 -36.11 -6.04 5.55
N LEU A 136 -35.71 -5.40 6.65
CA LEU A 136 -34.34 -4.96 6.89
C LEU A 136 -33.80 -5.71 8.11
N ASP A 137 -32.65 -6.36 7.95
CA ASP A 137 -31.90 -6.97 9.05
C ASP A 137 -30.51 -6.34 9.11
N GLY A 138 -30.34 -5.36 9.98
CA GLY A 138 -29.10 -4.60 10.12
C GLY A 138 -28.67 -3.93 8.81
N SER A 139 -27.61 -4.47 8.22
CA SER A 139 -26.96 -4.02 6.97
C SER A 139 -27.50 -4.66 5.70
N VAL A 140 -28.49 -5.55 5.81
CA VAL A 140 -29.06 -6.31 4.68
C VAL A 140 -30.54 -5.95 4.50
N GLY A 141 -30.92 -5.60 3.28
CA GLY A 141 -32.32 -5.44 2.88
C GLY A 141 -32.81 -6.61 2.04
N TYR A 142 -33.83 -7.33 2.52
CA TYR A 142 -34.45 -8.43 1.79
C TYR A 142 -35.52 -7.91 0.84
N LEU A 143 -35.48 -8.42 -0.40
CA LEU A 143 -36.37 -8.03 -1.48
C LEU A 143 -37.14 -9.25 -1.97
N ASP A 144 -38.46 -9.12 -2.08
CA ASP A 144 -39.30 -10.16 -2.65
C ASP A 144 -39.85 -9.68 -4.01
N GLY A 145 -39.56 -10.44 -5.05
CA GLY A 145 -40.08 -10.21 -6.40
C GLY A 145 -41.46 -10.83 -6.62
N LYS A 146 -42.19 -10.29 -7.59
CA LYS A 146 -43.47 -10.89 -8.03
C LYS A 146 -43.24 -12.29 -8.63
N ALA A 147 -44.23 -13.17 -8.47
CA ALA A 147 -44.20 -14.52 -9.06
C ALA A 147 -44.14 -14.51 -10.60
N THR A 148 -44.67 -13.45 -11.23
CA THR A 148 -44.68 -13.23 -12.68
C THR A 148 -43.80 -12.04 -13.06
N GLY A 149 -43.26 -12.05 -14.28
CA GLY A 149 -42.30 -11.04 -14.75
C GLY A 149 -40.87 -11.54 -14.66
N MET A 150 -39.90 -10.64 -14.80
CA MET A 150 -38.49 -11.01 -14.77
C MET A 150 -37.98 -11.16 -13.33
N ALA A 151 -37.07 -12.11 -13.12
CA ALA A 151 -36.40 -12.34 -11.84
C ALA A 151 -35.04 -11.65 -11.82
N VAL A 152 -34.59 -11.28 -10.62
CA VAL A 152 -33.19 -10.90 -10.41
C VAL A 152 -32.31 -12.12 -10.67
N GLY A 153 -31.23 -11.91 -11.41
CA GLY A 153 -30.23 -12.91 -11.72
C GLY A 153 -28.85 -12.28 -11.96
N PRO A 154 -27.92 -13.01 -12.60
CA PRO A 154 -26.63 -12.45 -12.99
C PRO A 154 -26.78 -11.16 -13.79
N GLY A 155 -25.91 -10.17 -13.54
CA GLY A 155 -25.88 -8.90 -14.25
C GLY A 155 -26.73 -7.77 -13.66
N TYR A 156 -27.52 -8.02 -12.61
CA TYR A 156 -28.22 -6.96 -11.86
C TYR A 156 -27.42 -6.39 -10.68
N SER A 157 -26.49 -7.18 -10.14
CA SER A 157 -25.70 -6.79 -8.97
C SER A 157 -24.95 -5.47 -9.20
N GLY A 158 -24.81 -4.68 -8.14
CA GLY A 158 -24.26 -3.33 -8.16
C GLY A 158 -25.19 -2.26 -8.73
N GLY A 159 -26.36 -2.63 -9.26
CA GLY A 159 -27.36 -1.71 -9.80
C GLY A 159 -28.18 -1.00 -8.72
N PRO A 160 -28.69 0.21 -9.01
CA PRO A 160 -29.54 0.95 -8.09
C PRO A 160 -30.91 0.28 -7.91
N LEU A 161 -31.44 0.38 -6.69
CA LEU A 161 -32.84 0.12 -6.38
C LEU A 161 -33.59 1.44 -6.37
N TRP A 162 -34.38 1.68 -7.41
CA TRP A 162 -35.13 2.92 -7.57
C TRP A 162 -36.52 2.82 -6.95
N CYS A 163 -36.86 3.73 -6.05
CA CYS A 163 -38.22 3.91 -5.54
C CYS A 163 -38.92 4.98 -6.37
N GLU A 164 -39.97 4.60 -7.11
CA GLU A 164 -40.74 5.55 -7.92
C GLU A 164 -41.47 6.59 -7.05
N GLU A 165 -41.95 6.20 -5.86
CA GLU A 165 -42.67 7.07 -4.94
C GLU A 165 -41.77 8.18 -4.37
N ASP A 166 -40.54 7.83 -3.99
CA ASP A 166 -39.58 8.77 -3.41
C ASP A 166 -38.76 9.53 -4.48
N GLY A 167 -38.80 9.06 -5.73
CA GLY A 167 -37.97 9.57 -6.82
C GLY A 167 -36.48 9.48 -6.50
N ALA A 168 -36.06 8.37 -5.89
CA ALA A 168 -34.72 8.22 -5.32
C ALA A 168 -34.21 6.78 -5.33
N VAL A 169 -32.89 6.65 -5.32
CA VAL A 169 -32.18 5.38 -5.06
C VAL A 169 -32.21 5.09 -3.56
N VAL A 170 -32.69 3.90 -3.20
CA VAL A 170 -32.82 3.45 -1.80
C VAL A 170 -31.79 2.39 -1.40
N GLY A 171 -31.00 1.89 -2.33
CA GLY A 171 -29.93 0.92 -2.06
C GLY A 171 -29.33 0.33 -3.33
N LEU A 172 -28.49 -0.70 -3.14
CA LEU A 172 -27.81 -1.42 -4.22
C LEU A 172 -28.20 -2.89 -4.18
N LEU A 173 -28.54 -3.47 -5.33
CA LEU A 173 -28.78 -4.90 -5.41
C LEU A 173 -27.47 -5.68 -5.29
N ALA A 174 -27.39 -6.65 -4.40
CA ALA A 174 -26.16 -7.41 -4.15
C ALA A 174 -26.23 -8.82 -4.72
N ALA A 175 -27.24 -9.60 -4.32
CA ALA A 175 -27.37 -11.00 -4.74
C ALA A 175 -28.83 -11.47 -4.75
N HIS A 176 -29.03 -12.70 -5.22
CA HIS A 176 -30.31 -13.40 -5.20
C HIS A 176 -30.16 -14.79 -4.60
N PHE A 177 -31.20 -15.28 -3.93
CA PHE A 177 -31.23 -16.64 -3.41
C PHE A 177 -31.65 -17.58 -4.54
N MET A 178 -30.74 -18.44 -4.98
CA MET A 178 -31.04 -19.47 -5.96
C MET A 178 -31.75 -20.66 -5.29
N PRO A 179 -32.65 -21.36 -5.99
CA PRO A 179 -33.14 -22.65 -5.54
C PRO A 179 -31.95 -23.59 -5.30
N PRO A 180 -32.02 -24.47 -4.29
CA PRO A 180 -30.91 -25.39 -3.99
C PRO A 180 -30.61 -26.31 -5.17
N CYS A 181 -29.32 -26.49 -5.45
CA CYS A 181 -28.81 -27.47 -6.42
C CYS A 181 -28.32 -28.73 -5.70
N ASP A 182 -28.24 -29.84 -6.42
CA ASP A 182 -27.57 -31.04 -5.97
C ASP A 182 -26.03 -30.84 -5.90
N PRO A 183 -25.27 -31.77 -5.29
CA PRO A 183 -23.81 -31.68 -5.20
C PRO A 183 -23.07 -31.65 -6.55
N GLY A 184 -23.75 -31.98 -7.65
CA GLY A 184 -23.24 -31.89 -9.02
C GLY A 184 -23.60 -30.58 -9.73
N GLY A 185 -24.29 -29.66 -9.05
CA GLY A 185 -24.72 -28.36 -9.58
C GLY A 185 -26.02 -28.39 -10.37
N ALA A 186 -26.73 -29.52 -10.43
CA ALA A 186 -28.03 -29.60 -11.10
C ALA A 186 -29.15 -29.04 -10.19
N PRO A 187 -30.10 -28.25 -10.71
CA PRO A 187 -31.20 -27.72 -9.91
C PRO A 187 -32.05 -28.85 -9.31
N LEU A 188 -32.37 -28.77 -8.01
CA LEU A 188 -33.31 -29.70 -7.40
C LEU A 188 -34.73 -29.52 -7.96
N PRO A 189 -35.61 -30.56 -7.89
CA PRO A 189 -36.99 -30.47 -8.34
C PRO A 189 -37.72 -29.27 -7.75
N HIS A 190 -38.52 -28.59 -8.57
CA HIS A 190 -39.24 -27.37 -8.19
C HIS A 190 -40.18 -27.64 -7.00
N SER A 191 -39.95 -26.97 -5.87
CA SER A 191 -40.82 -27.02 -4.69
C SER A 191 -41.68 -25.76 -4.65
N PRO A 192 -42.98 -25.84 -4.26
CA PRO A 192 -43.79 -24.66 -3.95
C PRO A 192 -43.16 -23.76 -2.88
N GLN A 193 -42.28 -24.30 -2.04
CA GLN A 193 -41.50 -23.53 -1.05
C GLN A 193 -40.43 -22.63 -1.69
N HIS A 194 -40.11 -22.82 -2.98
CA HIS A 194 -39.18 -21.99 -3.76
C HIS A 194 -39.89 -20.92 -4.61
N MET A 195 -41.19 -20.66 -4.39
CA MET A 195 -41.96 -19.67 -5.16
C MET A 195 -41.60 -18.22 -4.85
N VAL A 196 -40.99 -17.94 -3.69
CA VAL A 196 -40.54 -16.59 -3.34
C VAL A 196 -39.25 -16.29 -4.06
N ARG A 197 -39.30 -15.37 -5.04
CA ARG A 197 -38.11 -14.83 -5.71
C ARG A 197 -37.42 -13.85 -4.79
N ARG A 198 -36.68 -14.37 -3.81
CA ARG A 198 -35.99 -13.57 -2.82
C ARG A 198 -34.63 -13.11 -3.33
N SER A 199 -34.35 -11.85 -3.12
CA SER A 199 -33.05 -11.24 -3.34
C SER A 199 -32.67 -10.42 -2.12
N TRP A 200 -31.42 -9.95 -2.08
CA TRP A 200 -31.01 -9.04 -1.03
C TRP A 200 -30.12 -7.94 -1.59
N ALA A 201 -30.09 -6.86 -0.82
CA ALA A 201 -29.52 -5.59 -1.19
C ALA A 201 -28.79 -4.95 -0.02
N ILE A 202 -27.91 -4.02 -0.35
CA ILE A 202 -27.24 -3.14 0.59
C ILE A 202 -28.09 -1.88 0.72
N PRO A 203 -28.72 -1.61 1.88
CA PRO A 203 -29.52 -0.42 2.10
C PRO A 203 -28.67 0.86 1.95
N TRP A 204 -29.26 1.94 1.41
CA TRP A 204 -28.51 3.19 1.18
C TRP A 204 -27.89 3.75 2.45
N GLN A 205 -28.58 3.67 3.59
CA GLN A 205 -28.06 4.09 4.89
C GLN A 205 -26.78 3.34 5.30
N HIS A 206 -26.62 2.10 4.86
CA HIS A 206 -25.41 1.31 5.12
C HIS A 206 -24.30 1.66 4.12
N VAL A 207 -24.64 1.85 2.84
CA VAL A 207 -23.72 2.41 1.83
C VAL A 207 -23.14 3.73 2.32
N GLU A 208 -23.98 4.60 2.87
CA GLU A 208 -23.56 5.90 3.37
C GLU A 208 -22.63 5.79 4.58
N ALA A 209 -22.93 4.90 5.53
CA ALA A 209 -22.08 4.66 6.69
C ALA A 209 -20.66 4.18 6.30
N GLU A 210 -20.55 3.36 5.24
CA GLU A 210 -19.27 2.86 4.73
C GLU A 210 -18.49 3.91 3.91
N LEU A 211 -19.19 4.75 3.13
CA LEU A 211 -18.55 5.70 2.22
C LEU A 211 -18.29 7.08 2.83
N ARG A 212 -19.02 7.50 3.87
CA ARG A 212 -18.84 8.80 4.53
C ARG A 212 -17.43 8.97 5.14
N PRO A 213 -16.85 7.98 5.85
CA PRO A 213 -15.48 8.08 6.35
C PRO A 213 -14.41 8.22 5.25
N LEU A 214 -14.75 7.83 4.02
CA LEU A 214 -13.86 7.90 2.86
C LEU A 214 -13.96 9.25 2.11
N GLY A 215 -14.86 10.15 2.52
CA GLY A 215 -15.06 11.45 1.86
C GLY A 215 -15.55 11.34 0.41
N VAL A 216 -16.22 10.23 0.06
CA VAL A 216 -16.76 9.99 -1.29
C VAL A 216 -18.13 10.65 -1.48
N LEU A 217 -18.96 10.59 -0.44
CA LEU A 217 -20.28 11.23 -0.39
C LEU A 217 -20.13 12.65 0.13
N VAL A 218 -19.37 13.49 -0.58
CA VAL A 218 -19.50 14.94 -0.42
C VAL A 218 -20.74 15.31 -1.22
N GLU A 219 -21.71 15.98 -0.60
CA GLU A 219 -22.86 16.52 -1.32
C GLU A 219 -22.34 17.46 -2.41
N GLU A 220 -22.39 17.05 -3.67
CA GLU A 220 -22.25 17.97 -4.80
C GLU A 220 -23.49 18.86 -4.81
N GLY A 221 -23.45 19.93 -4.01
CA GLY A 221 -24.58 20.81 -3.83
C GLY A 221 -24.32 21.96 -2.87
N THR A 222 -23.95 23.11 -3.43
CA THR A 222 -24.38 24.43 -2.93
C THR A 222 -23.91 24.92 -1.57
N GLU A 223 -22.90 24.35 -0.90
CA GLU A 223 -22.24 25.14 0.13
C GLU A 223 -21.45 26.27 -0.54
N PRO A 224 -21.74 27.55 -0.21
CA PRO A 224 -20.93 28.66 -0.71
C PRO A 224 -19.48 28.43 -0.31
N ALA A 225 -18.53 28.82 -1.17
CA ALA A 225 -17.13 28.86 -0.76
C ALA A 225 -17.07 29.61 0.57
N ASP A 226 -16.40 29.02 1.57
CA ASP A 226 -16.27 29.63 2.88
C ASP A 226 -15.71 31.05 2.69
N PRO A 227 -16.50 32.11 2.93
CA PRO A 227 -16.03 33.48 2.75
C PRO A 227 -14.82 33.77 3.65
N ASP A 228 -14.64 32.97 4.71
CA ASP A 228 -13.55 33.05 5.66
C ASP A 228 -12.33 32.20 5.25
N ASP A 229 -12.34 31.51 4.09
CA ASP A 229 -11.15 30.81 3.57
C ASP A 229 -10.02 31.83 3.32
N PRO A 230 -8.85 31.66 3.94
CA PRO A 230 -7.74 32.61 3.84
C PRO A 230 -7.23 32.81 2.41
N ALA A 231 -7.47 31.86 1.50
CA ALA A 231 -7.11 31.97 0.09
C ALA A 231 -8.06 32.88 -0.71
N PHE A 232 -9.33 33.04 -0.29
CA PHE A 232 -10.37 33.66 -1.12
C PHE A 232 -10.04 35.11 -1.52
N GLY A 233 -9.75 35.98 -0.55
CA GLY A 233 -9.42 37.38 -0.81
C GLY A 233 -8.11 37.55 -1.61
N MET A 234 -7.13 36.69 -1.36
CA MET A 234 -5.87 36.67 -2.13
C MET A 234 -6.11 36.24 -3.58
N LEU A 235 -6.98 35.26 -3.81
CA LEU A 235 -7.36 34.80 -5.15
C LEU A 235 -8.13 35.88 -5.91
N VAL A 236 -9.12 36.53 -5.31
CA VAL A 236 -9.87 37.63 -5.95
C VAL A 236 -8.91 38.73 -6.42
N THR A 237 -7.96 39.12 -5.56
CA THR A 237 -6.94 40.12 -5.90
C THR A 237 -5.99 39.63 -7.00
N ALA A 238 -5.52 38.39 -6.93
CA ALA A 238 -4.62 37.82 -7.92
C ALA A 238 -5.29 37.68 -9.30
N ILE A 239 -6.55 37.23 -9.34
CA ILE A 239 -7.35 37.07 -10.55
C ILE A 239 -7.65 38.44 -11.18
N GLY A 240 -8.09 39.42 -10.39
CA GLY A 240 -8.39 40.76 -10.90
C GLY A 240 -7.16 41.45 -11.52
N ASN A 241 -5.98 41.25 -10.94
CA ASN A 241 -4.73 41.75 -11.51
C ASN A 241 -4.29 40.98 -12.77
N ALA A 242 -4.55 39.67 -12.83
CA ALA A 242 -4.14 38.81 -13.94
C ALA A 242 -5.06 38.95 -15.16
N LEU A 243 -6.36 39.17 -14.93
CA LEU A 243 -7.43 39.20 -15.93
C LEU A 243 -8.23 40.50 -15.82
N PRO A 244 -7.60 41.68 -16.07
CA PRO A 244 -8.22 42.98 -15.79
C PRO A 244 -9.40 43.32 -16.73
N SER A 245 -9.57 42.59 -17.84
CA SER A 245 -10.67 42.82 -18.78
C SER A 245 -11.77 41.75 -18.67
N PRO A 246 -13.06 42.12 -18.79
CA PRO A 246 -14.17 41.16 -18.84
C PRO A 246 -14.01 40.12 -19.96
N TYR A 247 -13.39 40.51 -21.08
CA TYR A 247 -13.08 39.59 -22.19
C TYR A 247 -12.08 38.52 -21.79
N SER A 248 -10.94 38.90 -21.19
CA SER A 248 -9.92 37.95 -20.72
C SER A 248 -10.44 37.03 -19.63
N LEU A 249 -11.29 37.54 -18.73
CA LEU A 249 -11.93 36.74 -17.69
C LEU A 249 -12.90 35.72 -18.30
N GLY A 250 -13.77 36.16 -19.22
CA GLY A 250 -14.73 35.29 -19.90
C GLY A 250 -14.07 34.19 -20.74
N ASP A 251 -13.00 34.52 -21.46
CA ASP A 251 -12.26 33.53 -22.24
C ASP A 251 -11.55 32.49 -21.37
N THR A 252 -10.94 32.95 -20.28
CA THR A 252 -10.31 32.07 -19.30
C THR A 252 -11.33 31.19 -18.59
N ALA A 253 -12.51 31.74 -18.23
CA ALA A 253 -13.60 30.99 -17.62
C ALA A 253 -14.12 29.87 -18.55
N ARG A 254 -14.23 30.13 -19.86
CA ARG A 254 -14.60 29.09 -20.84
C ARG A 254 -13.54 28.00 -20.94
N GLN A 255 -12.26 28.36 -21.00
CA GLN A 255 -11.16 27.40 -21.04
C GLN A 255 -11.12 26.55 -19.76
N LEU A 256 -11.31 27.18 -18.60
CA LEU A 256 -11.36 26.50 -17.31
C LEU A 256 -12.56 25.54 -17.21
N ALA A 257 -13.75 25.99 -17.61
CA ALA A 257 -14.95 25.16 -17.62
C ALA A 257 -14.77 23.92 -18.51
N LEU A 258 -14.18 24.09 -19.69
CA LEU A 258 -13.84 22.98 -20.58
C LEU A 258 -12.79 22.04 -19.97
N ALA A 259 -11.77 22.58 -19.30
CA ALA A 259 -10.71 21.79 -18.67
C ALA A 259 -11.23 20.95 -17.48
N CYS A 260 -12.18 21.49 -16.71
CA CYS A 260 -12.82 20.84 -15.56
C CYS A 260 -14.06 20.01 -15.93
N GLY A 261 -14.56 20.09 -17.17
CA GLY A 261 -15.74 19.33 -17.60
C GLY A 261 -17.07 19.84 -17.02
N VAL A 262 -17.11 21.09 -16.56
CA VAL A 262 -18.33 21.73 -16.02
C VAL A 262 -19.10 22.46 -17.12
N ALA A 263 -20.43 22.52 -16.98
CA ALA A 263 -21.28 23.24 -17.92
C ALA A 263 -20.89 24.73 -17.93
N GLN A 264 -20.75 25.30 -19.13
CA GLN A 264 -20.54 26.74 -19.27
C GLN A 264 -21.82 27.45 -18.78
N GLY A 265 -21.65 28.50 -17.97
CA GLY A 265 -22.74 29.41 -17.61
C GLY A 265 -23.24 30.21 -18.83
N SER A 266 -23.68 31.45 -18.60
CA SER A 266 -24.10 32.32 -19.72
C SER A 266 -22.97 32.47 -20.75
N PRO A 267 -23.20 32.15 -22.04
CA PRO A 267 -22.18 32.32 -23.08
C PRO A 267 -21.87 33.79 -23.40
N VAL A 268 -22.67 34.73 -22.87
CA VAL A 268 -22.64 36.16 -23.20
C VAL A 268 -21.97 37.01 -22.11
N SER A 269 -22.02 36.60 -20.84
CA SER A 269 -21.44 37.37 -19.71
C SER A 269 -20.37 36.56 -18.98
N PRO A 270 -19.17 37.14 -18.72
CA PRO A 270 -18.20 36.51 -17.83
C PRO A 270 -18.76 36.39 -16.40
N PRO A 271 -18.31 35.40 -15.62
CA PRO A 271 -18.65 35.32 -14.20
C PRO A 271 -18.03 36.51 -13.43
N PRO A 272 -18.65 36.96 -12.32
CA PRO A 272 -17.98 37.79 -11.33
C PRO A 272 -16.66 37.17 -10.85
N ILE A 273 -15.69 37.99 -10.46
CA ILE A 273 -14.37 37.51 -10.01
C ILE A 273 -14.51 36.67 -8.74
N GLU A 274 -15.43 37.04 -7.86
CA GLU A 274 -15.76 36.34 -6.62
C GLU A 274 -16.32 34.95 -6.90
N GLU A 275 -17.21 34.82 -7.90
CA GLU A 275 -17.75 33.52 -8.33
C GLU A 275 -16.65 32.65 -8.94
N PHE A 276 -15.74 33.26 -9.71
CA PHE A 276 -14.59 32.57 -10.27
C PHE A 276 -13.65 32.06 -9.17
N ALA A 277 -13.32 32.89 -8.17
CA ALA A 277 -12.47 32.53 -7.05
C ALA A 277 -13.10 31.42 -6.19
N ALA A 278 -14.41 31.54 -5.90
CA ALA A 278 -15.17 30.51 -5.19
C ALA A 278 -15.14 29.17 -5.94
N PHE A 279 -15.24 29.19 -7.27
CA PHE A 279 -15.12 27.97 -8.07
C PHE A 279 -13.74 27.31 -7.92
N LEU A 280 -12.65 28.08 -7.92
CA LEU A 280 -11.29 27.54 -7.74
C LEU A 280 -11.07 26.87 -6.37
N LEU A 281 -11.79 27.30 -5.34
CA LEU A 281 -11.71 26.74 -3.99
C LEU A 281 -12.70 25.59 -3.75
N ARG A 282 -13.73 25.45 -4.60
CA ARG A 282 -14.73 24.39 -4.50
C ARG A 282 -14.36 23.15 -5.30
N ASP A 283 -13.85 23.34 -6.52
CA ASP A 283 -13.42 22.24 -7.38
C ASP A 283 -11.96 21.89 -7.11
N ARG A 284 -11.71 20.64 -6.68
CA ARG A 284 -10.40 20.15 -6.25
C ARG A 284 -9.30 20.35 -7.31
N ARG A 285 -9.60 20.41 -8.60
CA ARG A 285 -8.57 20.50 -9.66
C ARG A 285 -8.66 21.80 -10.47
N ALA A 286 -9.61 22.67 -10.18
CA ALA A 286 -9.81 23.93 -10.89
C ALA A 286 -8.65 24.91 -10.72
N LEU A 287 -8.08 25.05 -9.53
CA LEU A 287 -6.91 25.92 -9.33
C LEU A 287 -5.69 25.44 -10.16
N ALA A 288 -5.45 24.13 -10.21
CA ALA A 288 -4.38 23.56 -11.03
C ALA A 288 -4.65 23.76 -12.54
N ALA A 289 -5.90 23.58 -13.00
CA ALA A 289 -6.28 23.88 -14.38
C ALA A 289 -6.12 25.37 -14.72
N PHE A 290 -6.52 26.27 -13.82
CA PHE A 290 -6.39 27.70 -14.01
C PHE A 290 -4.92 28.13 -14.10
N THR A 291 -4.06 27.62 -13.21
CA THR A 291 -2.61 27.90 -13.25
C THR A 291 -1.95 27.35 -14.52
N GLU A 292 -2.44 26.24 -15.07
CA GLU A 292 -1.99 25.73 -16.37
C GLU A 292 -2.35 26.68 -17.52
N ILE A 293 -3.56 27.22 -17.51
CA ILE A 293 -4.03 28.20 -18.50
C ILE A 293 -3.27 29.52 -18.37
N LEU A 294 -3.01 29.97 -17.14
CA LEU A 294 -2.41 31.27 -16.87
C LEU A 294 -0.89 31.28 -17.09
N ARG A 295 -0.18 30.18 -16.78
CA ARG A 295 1.29 30.13 -16.79
C ARG A 295 1.94 30.63 -18.09
N PRO A 296 1.50 30.23 -19.30
CA PRO A 296 2.10 30.71 -20.54
C PRO A 296 1.87 32.20 -20.81
N ARG A 297 0.84 32.80 -20.19
CA ARG A 297 0.44 34.19 -20.39
C ARG A 297 1.09 35.12 -19.38
N ASP A 298 1.07 34.73 -18.11
CA ASP A 298 1.65 35.49 -17.00
C ASP A 298 2.19 34.57 -15.88
N PRO A 299 3.49 34.25 -15.91
CA PRO A 299 4.13 33.44 -14.86
C PRO A 299 4.08 34.09 -13.47
N MET A 300 4.14 35.42 -13.38
CA MET A 300 4.16 36.15 -12.10
C MET A 300 2.79 36.14 -11.44
N ALA A 301 1.72 36.40 -12.21
CA ALA A 301 0.36 36.23 -11.72
C ALA A 301 0.08 34.77 -11.31
N THR A 302 0.56 33.81 -12.09
CA THR A 302 0.41 32.38 -11.74
C THR A 302 1.06 32.04 -10.41
N ASN A 303 2.25 32.58 -10.11
CA ASN A 303 2.90 32.38 -8.82
C ASN A 303 2.06 32.96 -7.67
N ARG A 304 1.44 34.12 -7.85
CA ARG A 304 0.53 34.71 -6.85
C ARG A 304 -0.70 33.83 -6.59
N VAL A 305 -1.30 33.27 -7.65
CA VAL A 305 -2.41 32.32 -7.56
C VAL A 305 -1.98 31.04 -6.84
N LEU A 306 -0.81 30.49 -7.15
CA LEU A 306 -0.26 29.30 -6.48
C LEU A 306 0.01 29.54 -4.99
N VAL A 307 0.52 30.73 -4.62
CA VAL A 307 0.73 31.10 -3.21
C VAL A 307 -0.60 31.18 -2.47
N ALA A 308 -1.61 31.83 -3.06
CA ALA A 308 -2.94 31.91 -2.46
C ALA A 308 -3.58 30.52 -2.30
N GLY A 309 -3.50 29.67 -3.33
CA GLY A 309 -4.07 28.33 -3.30
C GLY A 309 -3.51 27.40 -2.23
N ARG A 310 -2.25 27.60 -1.81
CA ARG A 310 -1.61 26.81 -0.73
C ARG A 310 -2.21 27.07 0.66
N LEU A 311 -3.01 28.13 0.82
CA LEU A 311 -3.67 28.46 2.07
C LEU A 311 -4.98 27.70 2.26
N SER A 312 -5.48 27.02 1.22
CA SER A 312 -6.71 26.23 1.27
C SER A 312 -6.41 24.73 1.17
N GLU A 313 -7.22 23.90 1.83
CA GLU A 313 -7.06 22.45 1.85
C GLU A 313 -7.73 21.74 0.66
N THR A 314 -8.65 22.42 -0.04
CA THR A 314 -9.43 21.83 -1.13
C THR A 314 -8.64 21.59 -2.41
N PRO A 315 -7.81 22.55 -2.90
CA PRO A 315 -7.12 22.39 -4.18
C PRO A 315 -6.03 21.30 -4.15
N LEU A 316 -6.11 20.37 -5.09
CA LEU A 316 -5.08 19.38 -5.39
C LEU A 316 -4.06 19.94 -6.39
N LEU A 317 -2.87 19.31 -6.40
CA LEU A 317 -1.70 19.78 -7.13
C LEU A 317 -1.86 19.72 -8.66
N LEU A 318 -2.42 18.62 -9.17
CA LEU A 318 -2.41 18.27 -10.59
C LEU A 318 -3.69 18.73 -11.29
N SER A 319 -3.53 19.31 -12.48
CA SER A 319 -4.68 19.64 -13.33
C SER A 319 -5.39 18.37 -13.82
N PRO A 320 -6.65 18.45 -14.29
CA PRO A 320 -7.35 17.30 -14.86
C PRO A 320 -6.60 16.65 -16.03
N ARG A 321 -5.80 17.41 -16.78
CA ARG A 321 -4.97 16.90 -17.87
C ARG A 321 -3.71 16.20 -17.35
N GLU A 322 -3.01 16.83 -16.41
CA GLU A 322 -1.79 16.28 -15.81
C GLU A 322 -2.06 14.99 -15.03
N HIS A 323 -3.15 14.97 -14.25
CA HIS A 323 -3.60 13.80 -13.50
C HIS A 323 -3.90 12.63 -14.45
N ARG A 324 -4.73 12.84 -15.49
CA ARG A 324 -5.00 11.81 -16.51
C ARG A 324 -3.72 11.33 -17.18
N ARG A 325 -2.80 12.24 -17.50
CA ARG A 325 -1.53 11.86 -18.14
C ARG A 325 -0.66 11.02 -17.22
N LEU A 326 -0.57 11.34 -15.93
CA LEU A 326 0.17 10.54 -14.95
C LEU A 326 -0.38 9.12 -14.89
N HIS A 327 -1.70 8.98 -14.78
CA HIS A 327 -2.37 7.67 -14.80
C HIS A 327 -2.05 6.86 -16.05
N GLN A 328 -2.12 7.49 -17.22
CA GLN A 328 -1.74 6.83 -18.48
C GLN A 328 -0.27 6.39 -18.50
N LEU A 329 0.63 7.18 -17.92
CA LEU A 329 2.05 6.82 -17.83
C LEU A 329 2.26 5.63 -16.89
N LEU A 330 1.65 5.67 -15.69
CA LEU A 330 1.77 4.61 -14.68
C LEU A 330 1.19 3.27 -15.17
N ARG A 331 0.10 3.27 -15.96
CA ARG A 331 -0.42 2.04 -16.58
C ARG A 331 0.55 1.36 -17.54
N ASN A 332 1.49 2.12 -18.10
CA ASN A 332 2.49 1.62 -19.03
C ASN A 332 3.82 1.26 -18.35
N VAL A 333 3.89 1.35 -17.02
CA VAL A 333 5.01 0.91 -16.20
C VAL A 333 4.88 -0.59 -15.92
N ASP A 334 6.01 -1.28 -15.86
CA ASP A 334 6.05 -2.70 -15.51
C ASP A 334 5.48 -2.95 -14.10
N ARG A 335 4.70 -4.02 -13.94
CA ARG A 335 4.13 -4.41 -12.65
C ARG A 335 5.21 -4.60 -11.57
N ALA A 336 6.37 -5.17 -11.94
CA ALA A 336 7.49 -5.34 -11.02
C ALA A 336 8.05 -4.00 -10.48
N VAL A 337 7.90 -2.90 -11.22
CA VAL A 337 8.27 -1.56 -10.76
C VAL A 337 7.16 -0.96 -9.91
N LEU A 338 5.90 -1.14 -10.29
CA LEU A 338 4.74 -0.63 -9.56
C LEU A 338 4.55 -1.30 -8.20
N ASP A 339 4.86 -2.59 -8.08
CA ASP A 339 4.84 -3.31 -6.79
C ASP A 339 5.82 -2.71 -5.77
N ARG A 340 6.79 -1.91 -6.25
CA ARG A 340 7.79 -1.19 -5.44
C ARG A 340 7.41 0.26 -5.17
N LEU A 341 6.23 0.70 -5.62
CA LEU A 341 5.72 2.04 -5.35
C LEU A 341 5.70 2.37 -3.84
N PRO A 342 5.31 1.46 -2.91
CA PRO A 342 5.40 1.75 -1.48
C PRO A 342 6.84 2.03 -1.01
N GLU A 343 7.85 1.37 -1.58
CA GLU A 343 9.26 1.66 -1.29
C GLU A 343 9.67 3.04 -1.84
N ALA A 344 9.30 3.33 -3.09
CA ALA A 344 9.57 4.61 -3.74
C ALA A 344 8.92 5.77 -2.96
N VAL A 345 7.70 5.57 -2.49
CA VAL A 345 6.97 6.50 -1.63
C VAL A 345 7.71 6.71 -0.32
N ARG A 346 8.01 5.65 0.45
CA ARG A 346 8.73 5.78 1.73
C ARG A 346 10.06 6.51 1.58
N GLU A 347 10.80 6.19 0.52
CA GLU A 347 12.09 6.80 0.23
C GLU A 347 11.93 8.28 -0.14
N ALA A 348 11.04 8.57 -1.08
CA ALA A 348 10.74 9.93 -1.52
C ALA A 348 10.10 10.78 -0.42
N THR A 349 9.43 10.18 0.58
CA THR A 349 8.72 10.89 1.66
C THR A 349 9.34 10.69 3.04
N LYS A 350 10.62 10.28 3.15
CA LYS A 350 11.35 10.01 4.42
C LYS A 350 11.16 11.02 5.57
N ARG A 351 10.70 12.24 5.28
CA ARG A 351 10.50 13.35 6.23
C ARG A 351 9.02 13.72 6.45
N VAL A 352 8.08 12.95 5.92
CA VAL A 352 6.62 13.20 5.98
C VAL A 352 5.92 11.94 6.49
N ALA A 353 4.85 12.12 7.28
CA ALA A 353 4.14 11.04 7.97
C ALA A 353 3.64 9.92 7.03
N ALA A 354 3.58 8.70 7.57
CA ALA A 354 3.33 7.46 6.84
C ALA A 354 1.95 7.43 6.15
N LEU A 355 1.95 7.01 4.89
CA LEU A 355 0.75 6.70 4.11
C LEU A 355 0.16 5.35 4.54
N THR A 356 -1.16 5.22 4.45
CA THR A 356 -1.93 4.06 4.92
C THR A 356 -1.63 2.82 4.08
N ASP A 357 -1.27 1.70 4.73
CA ASP A 357 -1.14 0.40 4.08
C ASP A 357 -2.50 -0.04 3.49
N GLY A 358 -2.51 -0.54 2.25
CA GLY A 358 -3.70 -1.08 1.59
C GLY A 358 -4.56 -0.09 0.79
N ALA A 359 -4.14 1.18 0.67
CA ALA A 359 -4.80 2.16 -0.19
C ALA A 359 -4.67 1.79 -1.69
N THR A 360 -5.71 2.10 -2.48
CA THR A 360 -5.65 2.01 -3.95
C THR A 360 -4.63 3.04 -4.48
N LEU A 361 -4.18 2.86 -5.73
CA LEU A 361 -3.27 3.83 -6.35
C LEU A 361 -3.88 5.24 -6.41
N ASP A 362 -5.18 5.35 -6.68
CA ASP A 362 -5.88 6.64 -6.74
C ASP A 362 -5.82 7.38 -5.41
N VAL A 363 -6.14 6.69 -4.32
CA VAL A 363 -6.08 7.26 -2.97
C VAL A 363 -4.66 7.67 -2.63
N LEU A 364 -3.67 6.82 -2.95
CA LEU A 364 -2.27 7.14 -2.74
C LEU A 364 -1.84 8.40 -3.51
N LEU A 365 -2.28 8.55 -4.77
CA LEU A 365 -1.94 9.72 -5.56
C LEU A 365 -2.60 10.99 -5.02
N ASP A 366 -3.89 10.96 -4.69
CA ASP A 366 -4.59 12.10 -4.11
C ASP A 366 -3.96 12.54 -2.77
N GLU A 367 -3.52 11.59 -1.93
CA GLU A 367 -2.80 11.90 -0.69
C GLU A 367 -1.41 12.51 -0.98
N LEU A 368 -0.67 11.97 -1.95
CA LEU A 368 0.63 12.53 -2.37
C LEU A 368 0.52 13.95 -2.94
N GLU A 369 -0.62 14.32 -3.55
CA GLU A 369 -0.88 15.68 -4.04
C GLU A 369 -1.06 16.69 -2.88
N LYS A 370 -1.53 16.24 -1.71
CA LYS A 370 -1.71 17.09 -0.51
C LYS A 370 -0.42 17.27 0.29
N LEU A 371 0.55 16.36 0.15
CA LEU A 371 1.76 16.40 0.95
C LEU A 371 2.71 17.53 0.51
N PRO A 372 3.30 18.26 1.48
CA PRO A 372 4.22 19.34 1.18
C PRO A 372 5.53 18.81 0.55
N GLY A 373 6.25 19.71 -0.13
CA GLY A 373 7.59 19.44 -0.63
C GLY A 373 8.67 19.50 0.46
N ASP A 374 9.80 18.82 0.25
CA ASP A 374 10.99 18.91 1.10
C ASP A 374 11.97 19.98 0.61
N GLY A 375 12.85 20.42 1.52
CA GLY A 375 13.96 21.33 1.23
C GLY A 375 14.31 22.25 2.42
N HIS A 376 15.62 22.39 2.68
CA HIS A 376 16.19 23.49 3.48
C HIS A 376 16.35 24.69 2.55
N SER A 377 15.46 25.66 2.64
CA SER A 377 15.69 26.98 2.06
C SER A 377 15.14 27.98 3.06
N ASP A 378 16.05 28.72 3.67
CA ASP A 378 15.75 29.93 4.45
C ASP A 378 15.30 31.09 3.52
N ASP A 379 15.37 30.90 2.19
CA ASP A 379 15.20 31.93 1.15
C ASP A 379 13.88 31.81 0.34
N GLY A 380 12.90 31.03 0.81
CA GLY A 380 11.56 31.03 0.21
C GLY A 380 11.46 30.39 -1.20
N GLU A 381 12.42 29.55 -1.60
CA GLU A 381 12.37 28.83 -2.88
C GLU A 381 11.20 27.81 -2.94
N THR A 382 10.61 27.65 -4.13
CA THR A 382 9.50 26.72 -4.37
C THR A 382 9.96 25.27 -4.22
N ARG A 383 9.58 24.63 -3.11
CA ARG A 383 9.88 23.21 -2.80
C ARG A 383 9.30 22.23 -3.81
N VAL A 384 9.97 21.09 -4.00
CA VAL A 384 9.51 20.01 -4.90
C VAL A 384 8.45 19.15 -4.19
N PRO A 385 7.18 19.12 -4.66
CA PRO A 385 6.11 18.35 -4.01
C PRO A 385 6.41 16.85 -3.90
N ALA A 386 5.84 16.19 -2.88
CA ALA A 386 5.99 14.76 -2.67
C ALA A 386 5.63 13.94 -3.93
N MET A 387 4.52 14.27 -4.59
CA MET A 387 4.11 13.65 -5.84
C MET A 387 5.23 13.62 -6.90
N LEU A 388 5.87 14.75 -7.18
CA LEU A 388 6.94 14.80 -8.18
C LEU A 388 8.15 13.97 -7.77
N ARG A 389 8.51 13.99 -6.48
CA ARG A 389 9.60 13.15 -5.96
C ARG A 389 9.29 11.67 -6.19
N VAL A 390 8.12 11.19 -5.78
CA VAL A 390 7.73 9.78 -5.96
C VAL A 390 7.81 9.37 -7.43
N VAL A 391 7.33 10.21 -8.34
CA VAL A 391 7.39 9.93 -9.78
C VAL A 391 8.83 9.84 -10.29
N GLU A 392 9.76 10.66 -9.80
CA GLU A 392 11.18 10.55 -10.15
C GLU A 392 11.82 9.25 -9.63
N TYR A 393 11.41 8.77 -8.45
CA TYR A 393 11.85 7.46 -7.92
C TYR A 393 11.31 6.29 -8.75
N VAL A 394 10.04 6.33 -9.15
CA VAL A 394 9.47 5.34 -10.09
C VAL A 394 10.20 5.41 -11.43
N ALA A 395 10.47 6.60 -11.96
CA ALA A 395 11.18 6.79 -13.22
C ALA A 395 12.63 6.25 -13.17
N ALA A 396 13.29 6.27 -12.01
CA ALA A 396 14.64 5.72 -11.86
C ALA A 396 14.70 4.18 -11.97
N LEU A 397 13.58 3.50 -11.70
CA LEU A 397 13.44 2.05 -11.87
C LEU A 397 13.03 1.64 -13.29
N CYS A 398 12.43 2.55 -14.05
CA CYS A 398 11.96 2.30 -15.41
C CYS A 398 13.09 2.22 -16.45
N PRO A 399 12.91 1.46 -17.55
CA PRO A 399 13.78 1.51 -18.72
C PRO A 399 13.69 2.87 -19.44
N ALA A 400 14.69 3.19 -20.26
CA ALA A 400 14.91 4.53 -20.81
C ALA A 400 13.69 5.21 -21.48
N PRO A 401 12.88 4.53 -22.33
CA PRO A 401 11.71 5.18 -22.94
C PRO A 401 10.67 5.62 -21.91
N ARG A 402 10.35 4.75 -20.94
CA ARG A 402 9.36 5.04 -19.88
C ARG A 402 9.89 6.05 -18.86
N GLN A 403 11.17 5.93 -18.53
CA GLN A 403 11.85 6.93 -17.70
C GLN A 403 11.76 8.32 -18.32
N ALA A 404 12.02 8.46 -19.63
CA ALA A 404 11.95 9.75 -20.31
C ALA A 404 10.52 10.33 -20.32
N GLU A 405 9.50 9.50 -20.54
CA GLU A 405 8.10 9.94 -20.51
C GLU A 405 7.67 10.46 -19.13
N LEU A 406 8.03 9.76 -18.05
CA LEU A 406 7.74 10.17 -16.68
C LEU A 406 8.48 11.47 -16.33
N ARG A 407 9.75 11.60 -16.72
CA ARG A 407 10.54 12.81 -16.51
C ARG A 407 10.01 14.01 -17.26
N LEU A 408 9.56 13.82 -18.51
CA LEU A 408 8.95 14.88 -19.31
C LEU A 408 7.64 15.37 -18.67
N TRP A 409 6.86 14.44 -18.10
CA TRP A 409 5.68 14.80 -17.32
C TRP A 409 6.06 15.60 -16.07
N SER A 410 7.04 15.15 -15.29
CA SER A 410 7.52 15.86 -14.10
C SER A 410 8.05 17.26 -14.43
N ASP A 411 8.81 17.41 -15.53
CA ASP A 411 9.32 18.69 -16.01
C ASP A 411 8.19 19.65 -16.38
N GLY A 412 7.13 19.14 -17.03
CA GLY A 412 5.94 19.92 -17.38
C GLY A 412 5.21 20.46 -16.15
N VAL A 413 4.96 19.59 -15.16
CA VAL A 413 4.31 19.98 -13.90
C VAL A 413 5.21 20.95 -13.11
N ALA A 414 6.52 20.67 -13.03
CA ALA A 414 7.48 21.55 -12.35
C ALA A 414 7.53 22.95 -12.99
N GLY A 415 7.50 23.04 -14.31
CA GLY A 415 7.42 24.31 -15.04
C GLY A 415 6.13 25.08 -14.73
N ARG A 416 4.98 24.41 -14.67
CA ARG A 416 3.71 25.02 -14.25
C ARG A 416 3.73 25.50 -12.81
N LEU A 417 4.41 24.80 -11.91
CA LEU A 417 4.54 25.16 -10.50
C LEU A 417 5.65 26.19 -10.24
N GLY A 418 6.60 26.35 -11.18
CA GLY A 418 7.66 27.36 -11.09
C GLY A 418 8.81 26.89 -10.24
N ILE A 419 8.93 25.57 -10.17
CA ILE A 419 10.01 24.89 -9.50
C ILE A 419 11.21 24.97 -10.44
N PRO A 420 12.36 25.51 -9.98
CA PRO A 420 13.56 25.54 -10.79
C PRO A 420 13.96 24.12 -11.22
N GLY A 421 14.34 23.94 -12.48
CA GLY A 421 14.76 22.63 -12.99
C GLY A 421 15.97 22.05 -12.24
N ALA A 422 16.76 22.88 -11.56
CA ALA A 422 17.85 22.43 -10.68
C ALA A 422 17.33 21.62 -9.48
N ALA A 423 16.25 22.05 -8.85
CA ALA A 423 15.64 21.35 -7.71
C ALA A 423 15.10 19.97 -8.11
N VAL A 424 14.50 19.86 -9.31
CA VAL A 424 14.06 18.56 -9.85
C VAL A 424 15.25 17.65 -10.18
N ARG A 425 16.35 18.21 -10.73
CA ARG A 425 17.58 17.45 -11.02
C ARG A 425 18.25 16.89 -9.78
N GLU A 426 18.22 17.61 -8.66
CA GLU A 426 18.72 17.12 -7.37
C GLU A 426 17.96 15.86 -6.94
N ARG A 427 16.62 15.91 -6.96
CA ARG A 427 15.76 14.75 -6.64
C ARG A 427 15.94 13.58 -7.62
N ARG A 428 16.25 13.86 -8.89
CA ARG A 428 16.63 12.84 -9.89
C ARG A 428 17.93 12.15 -9.52
N SER A 429 18.91 12.89 -9.00
CA SER A 429 20.17 12.32 -8.52
C SER A 429 19.88 11.39 -7.35
N ASP A 430 19.12 11.85 -6.35
CA ASP A 430 18.73 11.02 -5.18
C ASP A 430 18.03 9.72 -5.62
N ALA A 431 17.07 9.83 -6.53
CA ALA A 431 16.35 8.68 -7.08
C ALA A 431 17.26 7.72 -7.86
N GLN A 432 18.25 8.23 -8.59
CA GLN A 432 19.23 7.41 -9.30
C GLN A 432 20.21 6.72 -8.34
N ASP A 433 20.63 7.41 -7.29
CA ASP A 433 21.51 6.87 -6.25
C ASP A 433 20.79 5.72 -5.52
N TRP A 434 19.54 5.94 -5.15
CA TRP A 434 18.66 4.90 -4.62
C TRP A 434 18.48 3.73 -5.58
N ALA A 435 18.18 3.97 -6.85
CA ALA A 435 18.04 2.90 -7.84
C ALA A 435 19.36 2.12 -8.04
N ARG A 436 20.52 2.78 -7.95
CA ARG A 436 21.84 2.13 -8.00
C ARG A 436 22.08 1.26 -6.77
N MET A 437 21.75 1.74 -5.57
CA MET A 437 21.80 0.93 -4.35
C MET A 437 20.92 -0.32 -4.46
N LEU A 438 19.74 -0.19 -5.07
CA LEU A 438 18.83 -1.31 -5.31
C LEU A 438 19.34 -2.32 -6.35
N ARG A 439 20.04 -1.86 -7.40
CA ARG A 439 20.63 -2.76 -8.41
C ARG A 439 21.92 -3.43 -7.89
N GLY A 440 22.67 -2.74 -7.03
CA GLY A 440 23.87 -3.28 -6.38
C GLY A 440 23.57 -4.24 -5.22
N SER A 441 22.35 -4.20 -4.69
CA SER A 441 21.85 -5.14 -3.69
C SER A 441 20.88 -6.10 -4.37
N VAL A 442 21.36 -7.26 -4.84
CA VAL A 442 20.45 -8.39 -5.12
C VAL A 442 19.77 -8.68 -3.78
N ARG A 443 18.56 -8.14 -3.59
CA ARG A 443 17.83 -8.26 -2.33
C ARG A 443 17.40 -9.70 -2.18
N ARG A 444 18.29 -10.45 -1.52
CA ARG A 444 18.06 -11.81 -1.05
C ARG A 444 16.71 -11.84 -0.31
N LYS A 445 15.81 -12.73 -0.75
CA LYS A 445 14.58 -13.07 -0.02
C LYS A 445 14.95 -13.38 1.42
N ARG A 446 14.16 -12.89 2.38
CA ARG A 446 14.41 -13.20 3.80
C ARG A 446 13.20 -13.86 4.45
N VAL A 447 13.48 -14.72 5.41
CA VAL A 447 12.51 -15.28 6.34
C VAL A 447 12.81 -14.72 7.71
N LEU A 448 11.88 -13.96 8.28
CA LEU A 448 11.98 -13.53 9.66
C LEU A 448 11.26 -14.57 10.54
N VAL A 449 11.91 -14.96 11.62
CA VAL A 449 11.29 -15.85 12.61
C VAL A 449 11.47 -15.27 14.01
N GLN A 450 10.36 -14.97 14.68
CA GLN A 450 10.38 -14.69 16.10
C GLN A 450 10.37 -16.02 16.85
N VAL A 451 11.37 -16.21 17.71
CA VAL A 451 11.51 -17.40 18.55
C VAL A 451 11.41 -16.99 20.02
N ALA A 452 10.43 -17.56 20.71
CA ALA A 452 10.28 -17.39 22.15
C ALA A 452 10.29 -18.75 22.86
N ARG A 453 10.91 -18.85 24.04
CA ARG A 453 10.85 -20.08 24.85
C ARG A 453 9.42 -20.28 25.39
N ALA A 454 8.91 -21.50 25.28
CA ALA A 454 7.58 -21.89 25.74
C ALA A 454 7.62 -22.96 26.86
N GLY A 455 8.81 -23.42 27.22
CA GLY A 455 9.06 -24.47 28.20
C GLY A 455 10.42 -25.13 27.98
N ARG A 456 10.75 -26.17 28.75
CA ARG A 456 12.03 -26.89 28.60
C ARG A 456 12.10 -27.56 27.22
N GLY A 457 13.01 -27.08 26.37
CA GLY A 457 13.22 -27.60 25.01
C GLY A 457 12.05 -27.35 24.04
N ARG A 458 11.15 -26.40 24.37
CA ARG A 458 9.99 -26.04 23.56
C ARG A 458 10.01 -24.56 23.22
N HIS A 459 9.62 -24.23 21.99
CA HIS A 459 9.71 -22.90 21.39
C HIS A 459 8.38 -22.53 20.71
N ARG A 460 7.98 -21.27 20.79
CA ARG A 460 6.91 -20.68 19.97
C ARG A 460 7.55 -19.95 18.79
N LEU A 461 6.97 -20.12 17.61
CA LEU A 461 7.44 -19.51 16.37
C LEU A 461 6.38 -18.57 15.82
N ARG A 462 6.81 -17.41 15.34
CA ARG A 462 6.04 -16.61 14.38
C ARG A 462 6.92 -16.35 13.18
N ILE A 463 6.41 -16.65 11.99
CA ILE A 463 7.22 -16.66 10.76
C ILE A 463 6.64 -15.65 9.77
N TRP A 464 7.51 -14.82 9.21
CA TRP A 464 7.22 -13.90 8.13
C TRP A 464 8.18 -14.13 6.97
N CYS A 465 7.69 -13.89 5.76
CA CYS A 465 8.48 -13.90 4.54
C CYS A 465 8.51 -12.51 3.95
N ASP A 466 9.69 -12.04 3.57
CA ASP A 466 9.87 -10.77 2.87
C ASP A 466 10.64 -11.02 1.56
N GLU A 467 9.89 -10.91 0.47
CA GLU A 467 10.37 -11.07 -0.90
C GLU A 467 10.71 -9.72 -1.55
N GLY A 468 10.76 -8.63 -0.76
CA GLY A 468 11.06 -7.28 -1.21
C GLY A 468 9.92 -6.28 -1.01
N THR A 469 8.70 -6.76 -0.79
CA THR A 469 7.50 -5.94 -0.57
C THR A 469 7.19 -5.72 0.92
N GLY A 470 8.05 -6.20 1.83
CA GLY A 470 7.85 -6.16 3.27
C GLY A 470 7.40 -7.51 3.86
N PRO A 471 7.47 -7.67 5.20
CA PRO A 471 7.24 -8.96 5.85
C PRO A 471 5.76 -9.36 5.85
N ARG A 472 5.43 -10.43 5.13
CA ARG A 472 4.11 -11.09 5.14
C ARG A 472 4.13 -12.25 6.13
N GLN A 473 3.18 -12.27 7.08
CA GLN A 473 3.06 -13.38 8.03
C GLN A 473 2.59 -14.64 7.31
N VAL A 474 3.28 -15.77 7.54
CA VAL A 474 2.98 -17.06 6.91
C VAL A 474 2.45 -18.09 7.90
N SER A 475 2.74 -17.94 9.20
CA SER A 475 2.19 -18.80 10.24
C SER A 475 1.08 -18.10 11.02
N VAL A 476 -0.10 -18.73 11.07
CA VAL A 476 -1.35 -18.21 11.69
C VAL A 476 -1.48 -18.65 13.16
N ASP A 477 -0.78 -19.70 13.58
CA ASP A 477 -0.97 -20.28 14.91
C ASP A 477 0.11 -19.82 15.90
N SER A 478 -0.21 -18.78 16.67
CA SER A 478 0.70 -18.21 17.68
C SER A 478 0.71 -18.96 19.01
N ALA A 479 -0.11 -20.00 19.18
CA ALA A 479 -0.26 -20.74 20.43
C ALA A 479 0.53 -22.06 20.48
N ALA A 480 0.85 -22.65 19.32
CA ALA A 480 1.55 -23.93 19.24
C ALA A 480 3.01 -23.87 19.75
N SER A 481 3.43 -24.89 20.49
CA SER A 481 4.81 -25.04 20.98
C SER A 481 5.54 -26.20 20.28
N TYR A 482 6.71 -25.91 19.71
CA TYR A 482 7.51 -26.81 18.89
C TYR A 482 8.77 -27.25 19.63
N SER A 483 9.18 -28.49 19.48
CA SER A 483 10.57 -28.92 19.76
C SER A 483 11.52 -28.39 18.67
N ALA A 484 12.84 -28.40 18.91
CA ALA A 484 13.82 -27.94 17.92
C ALA A 484 13.71 -28.64 16.54
N PRO A 485 13.52 -29.98 16.45
CA PRO A 485 13.33 -30.64 15.15
C PRO A 485 12.01 -30.28 14.46
N GLU A 486 10.93 -30.10 15.23
CA GLU A 486 9.64 -29.66 14.68
C GLU A 486 9.73 -28.22 14.15
N ALA A 487 10.39 -27.34 14.90
CA ALA A 487 10.64 -25.96 14.52
C ALA A 487 11.50 -25.85 13.25
N ALA A 488 12.57 -26.65 13.14
CA ALA A 488 13.38 -26.74 11.93
C ALA A 488 12.55 -27.19 10.72
N ARG A 489 11.67 -28.17 10.89
CA ARG A 489 10.82 -28.67 9.80
C ARG A 489 9.86 -27.58 9.28
N GLU A 490 9.26 -26.81 10.18
CA GLU A 490 8.38 -25.70 9.79
C GLU A 490 9.16 -24.61 9.04
N LEU A 491 10.36 -24.26 9.50
CA LEU A 491 11.20 -23.28 8.82
C LEU A 491 11.70 -23.76 7.45
N LEU A 492 12.14 -25.01 7.33
CA LEU A 492 12.56 -25.61 6.07
C LEU A 492 11.44 -25.60 5.03
N ARG A 493 10.22 -25.99 5.42
CA ARG A 493 9.05 -25.95 4.53
C ARG A 493 8.79 -24.53 3.98
N VAL A 494 8.90 -23.52 4.83
CA VAL A 494 8.73 -22.12 4.41
C VAL A 494 9.87 -21.70 3.49
N MET A 495 11.11 -22.06 3.80
CA MET A 495 12.27 -21.70 2.99
C MET A 495 12.28 -22.37 1.61
N GLU A 496 11.87 -23.64 1.50
CA GLU A 496 11.73 -24.36 0.24
C GLU A 496 10.78 -23.66 -0.73
N SER A 497 9.68 -23.10 -0.22
CA SER A 497 8.76 -22.30 -1.04
C SER A 497 9.37 -21.00 -1.59
N LEU A 498 10.49 -20.55 -1.02
CA LEU A 498 11.19 -19.33 -1.38
C LEU A 498 12.48 -19.56 -2.18
N ILE A 499 12.94 -20.81 -2.34
CA ILE A 499 14.14 -21.12 -3.11
C ILE A 499 13.89 -20.67 -4.56
N PRO A 500 14.68 -19.72 -5.09
CA PRO A 500 14.51 -19.26 -6.46
C PRO A 500 14.73 -20.41 -7.45
N SER A 501 13.91 -20.48 -8.50
CA SER A 501 14.12 -21.41 -9.62
C SER A 501 15.39 -21.08 -10.43
N ASP A 502 15.91 -19.86 -10.27
CA ASP A 502 17.05 -19.32 -10.98
C ASP A 502 18.35 -19.48 -10.18
N ARG A 503 19.40 -19.99 -10.83
CA ARG A 503 20.68 -20.31 -10.16
C ARG A 503 21.49 -19.09 -9.72
N ASP A 504 21.14 -17.89 -10.20
CA ASP A 504 21.87 -16.64 -9.93
C ASP A 504 21.41 -15.91 -8.66
N VAL A 505 20.28 -16.29 -8.04
CA VAL A 505 19.80 -15.67 -6.80
C VAL A 505 20.28 -16.52 -5.62
N GLY A 506 21.14 -15.93 -4.76
CA GLY A 506 21.61 -16.59 -3.55
C GLY A 506 20.47 -17.11 -2.66
N ARG A 507 20.74 -18.15 -1.86
CA ARG A 507 19.75 -18.81 -0.96
C ARG A 507 18.98 -17.77 -0.12
N PRO A 508 17.78 -17.98 0.42
CA PRO A 508 17.16 -16.99 1.31
C PRO A 508 17.98 -16.75 2.61
N LEU A 509 17.88 -15.54 3.18
CA LEU A 509 18.46 -15.18 4.49
C LEU A 509 17.44 -15.49 5.60
N VAL A 510 17.88 -16.14 6.67
CA VAL A 510 17.05 -16.38 7.87
C VAL A 510 17.44 -15.37 8.93
N GLU A 511 16.49 -14.51 9.30
CA GLU A 511 16.65 -13.49 10.34
C GLU A 511 15.85 -13.91 11.59
N VAL A 512 16.56 -14.32 12.63
CA VAL A 512 15.93 -14.82 13.86
C VAL A 512 15.79 -13.68 14.87
N LEU A 513 14.55 -13.32 15.17
CA LEU A 513 14.19 -12.31 16.16
C LEU A 513 14.11 -12.97 17.55
N VAL A 514 15.02 -12.56 18.44
CA VAL A 514 15.15 -13.11 19.80
C VAL A 514 15.23 -11.99 20.84
N ASP A 515 14.85 -12.32 22.08
CA ASP A 515 15.05 -11.45 23.25
C ASP A 515 16.53 -11.47 23.69
N ARG A 516 16.93 -10.48 24.49
CA ARG A 516 18.34 -10.33 24.93
C ARG A 516 18.91 -11.56 25.64
N ALA A 517 18.07 -12.33 26.35
CA ALA A 517 18.46 -13.54 27.06
C ALA A 517 18.67 -14.76 26.13
N ASP A 518 18.23 -14.64 24.88
CA ASP A 518 18.14 -15.73 23.91
C ASP A 518 19.08 -15.56 22.71
N LEU A 519 19.97 -14.56 22.74
CA LEU A 519 21.01 -14.31 21.73
C LEU A 519 21.89 -15.54 21.44
N ASN A 520 22.08 -16.43 22.43
CA ASN A 520 22.89 -17.64 22.31
C ASN A 520 22.08 -18.92 22.02
N LEU A 521 20.77 -18.82 21.73
CA LEU A 521 19.97 -20.00 21.36
C LEU A 521 20.55 -20.70 20.11
N PRO A 522 20.76 -22.03 20.13
CA PRO A 522 21.44 -22.73 19.04
C PRO A 522 20.51 -23.07 17.85
N ILE A 523 19.83 -22.06 17.33
CA ILE A 523 18.83 -22.20 16.26
C ILE A 523 19.48 -22.62 14.95
N ASP A 524 20.72 -22.18 14.71
CA ASP A 524 21.56 -22.62 13.60
C ASP A 524 21.90 -24.12 13.60
N GLU A 525 21.82 -24.78 14.75
CA GLU A 525 22.03 -26.24 14.87
C GLU A 525 20.74 -27.05 14.85
N TRP A 526 19.58 -26.40 14.76
CA TRP A 526 18.33 -27.14 14.64
C TRP A 526 18.31 -27.87 13.31
N ALA A 527 17.99 -29.17 13.39
CA ALA A 527 17.93 -30.07 12.25
C ALA A 527 16.61 -30.82 12.26
N ALA A 528 16.02 -30.98 11.08
CA ALA A 528 14.88 -31.87 10.87
C ALA A 528 15.27 -32.98 9.91
N GLN A 529 14.85 -34.20 10.22
CA GLN A 529 14.83 -35.29 9.26
C GLN A 529 13.40 -35.42 8.74
N VAL A 530 13.24 -35.29 7.43
CA VAL A 530 11.97 -35.54 6.74
C VAL A 530 11.90 -37.04 6.40
N PRO A 531 10.82 -37.75 6.74
CA PRO A 531 10.67 -39.15 6.37
C PRO A 531 10.78 -39.33 4.84
N GLY A 532 11.73 -40.15 4.39
CA GLY A 532 12.00 -40.39 2.97
C GLY A 532 13.18 -39.60 2.38
N GLU A 533 13.72 -38.61 3.10
CA GLU A 533 14.90 -37.87 2.68
C GLU A 533 16.19 -38.45 3.28
N VAL A 534 17.23 -38.49 2.46
CA VAL A 534 18.56 -39.04 2.84
C VAL A 534 19.42 -37.99 3.56
N VAL A 535 19.17 -36.69 3.30
CA VAL A 535 19.99 -35.59 3.81
C VAL A 535 19.26 -34.90 4.98
N PRO A 536 19.91 -34.71 6.14
CA PRO A 536 19.30 -33.97 7.26
C PRO A 536 19.26 -32.46 6.96
N GLY A 537 18.08 -31.87 7.11
CA GLY A 537 17.82 -30.44 6.92
C GLY A 537 18.38 -29.57 8.05
N MET A 538 19.62 -29.07 7.98
CA MET A 538 20.22 -28.27 9.06
C MET A 538 20.24 -26.78 8.72
N LEU A 539 19.53 -25.97 9.52
CA LEU A 539 19.24 -24.56 9.21
C LEU A 539 20.50 -23.73 8.95
N GLY A 540 21.45 -23.71 9.88
CA GLY A 540 22.63 -22.86 9.81
C GLY A 540 23.70 -23.31 8.81
N VAL A 541 23.58 -24.51 8.26
CA VAL A 541 24.46 -25.06 7.22
C VAL A 541 23.89 -24.78 5.83
N GLU A 542 22.58 -24.93 5.69
CA GLU A 542 21.89 -24.78 4.42
C GLU A 542 21.59 -23.34 4.06
N PHE A 543 21.31 -22.48 5.05
CA PHE A 543 20.91 -21.09 4.83
C PHE A 543 21.73 -20.14 5.69
N PRO A 544 22.03 -18.93 5.22
CA PRO A 544 22.61 -17.90 6.07
C PRO A 544 21.61 -17.53 7.14
N LEU A 545 22.04 -17.66 8.38
CA LEU A 545 21.21 -17.44 9.54
C LEU A 545 21.90 -16.44 10.46
N VAL A 546 21.19 -15.35 10.71
CA VAL A 546 21.59 -14.26 11.59
C VAL A 546 20.59 -14.10 12.73
N VAL A 547 21.07 -13.59 13.86
CA VAL A 547 20.19 -13.22 14.99
C VAL A 547 19.99 -11.70 14.99
N HIS A 548 18.83 -11.25 15.44
CA HIS A 548 18.52 -9.84 15.60
C HIS A 548 17.72 -9.68 16.90
N CYS A 549 18.10 -8.69 17.71
CA CYS A 549 17.44 -8.37 18.96
C CYS A 549 16.83 -6.96 18.93
N PRO A 550 15.62 -6.79 18.37
CA PRO A 550 14.95 -5.48 18.31
C PRO A 550 14.60 -4.89 19.68
N GLU A 551 14.56 -5.71 20.74
CA GLU A 551 14.36 -5.27 22.13
C GLU A 551 15.41 -4.23 22.56
N LEU A 552 16.69 -4.52 22.29
CA LEU A 552 17.81 -3.70 22.77
C LEU A 552 17.85 -2.33 22.09
N LEU A 553 17.59 -2.28 20.77
CA LEU A 553 17.48 -1.03 20.01
C LEU A 553 16.26 -0.20 20.45
N ARG A 554 15.09 -0.84 20.64
CA ARG A 554 13.87 -0.15 21.09
C ARG A 554 13.99 0.42 22.50
N ARG A 555 14.69 -0.25 23.41
CA ARG A 555 14.93 0.29 24.75
C ARG A 555 15.90 1.48 24.76
N HIS A 556 16.69 1.65 23.70
CA HIS A 556 17.73 2.67 23.61
C HIS A 556 17.55 3.51 22.33
N GLU A 557 16.35 4.04 22.11
CA GLU A 557 15.99 4.77 20.88
C GLU A 557 16.91 5.95 20.55
N ARG A 558 17.59 6.50 21.58
CA ARG A 558 18.59 7.56 21.42
C ARG A 558 19.73 7.21 20.45
N PHE A 559 20.02 5.92 20.23
CA PHE A 559 21.08 5.46 19.33
C PHE A 559 20.55 5.05 17.93
N LEU A 560 19.27 5.24 17.64
CA LEU A 560 18.71 4.96 16.30
C LEU A 560 19.36 5.80 15.18
N PRO A 561 19.70 7.10 15.39
CA PRO A 561 20.44 7.87 14.39
C PRO A 561 21.82 7.26 14.11
N ASP A 562 22.57 6.94 15.17
CA ASP A 562 23.92 6.35 15.06
C ASP A 562 23.87 4.99 14.36
N TRP A 563 22.88 4.16 14.69
CA TRP A 563 22.67 2.87 14.03
C TRP A 563 22.44 3.01 12.52
N ARG A 564 21.59 3.97 12.10
CA ARG A 564 21.35 4.24 10.67
C ARG A 564 22.58 4.79 9.97
N GLU A 565 23.33 5.68 10.63
CA GLU A 565 24.57 6.22 10.09
C GLU A 565 25.63 5.12 9.91
N ARG A 566 25.86 4.28 10.94
CA ARG A 566 26.76 3.12 10.88
C ARG A 566 26.32 2.15 9.78
N TRP A 567 25.02 1.88 9.65
CA TRP A 567 24.49 1.03 8.58
C TRP A 567 24.79 1.60 7.17
N SER A 568 24.65 2.92 6.98
CA SER A 568 24.99 3.56 5.69
C SER A 568 26.46 3.42 5.30
N ARG A 569 27.35 3.19 6.29
CA ARG A 569 28.81 3.04 6.13
C ARG A 569 29.28 1.59 6.19
N LEU A 570 28.39 0.61 6.05
CA LEU A 570 28.71 -0.81 6.26
C LEU A 570 29.91 -1.32 5.43
N ASP A 571 30.16 -0.75 4.26
CA ASP A 571 31.27 -1.13 3.37
C ASP A 571 32.60 -0.43 3.67
N SER A 572 32.57 0.70 4.38
CA SER A 572 33.74 1.56 4.62
C SER A 572 34.07 1.79 6.09
N GLY A 573 33.18 1.37 7.00
CA GLY A 573 33.31 1.59 8.43
C GLY A 573 34.30 0.66 9.12
N GLU A 574 34.69 1.04 10.33
CA GLU A 574 35.71 0.33 11.10
C GLU A 574 35.19 -0.98 11.71
N THR A 575 36.13 -1.92 11.92
CA THR A 575 35.90 -3.14 12.68
C THR A 575 36.67 -3.08 14.00
N LEU A 576 35.96 -3.24 15.12
CA LEU A 576 36.54 -3.35 16.46
C LEU A 576 36.62 -4.83 16.87
N VAL A 577 37.72 -5.23 17.51
CA VAL A 577 37.88 -6.56 18.11
C VAL A 577 38.03 -6.40 19.62
N VAL A 578 37.10 -6.96 20.38
CA VAL A 578 37.14 -6.97 21.84
C VAL A 578 37.66 -8.32 22.29
N SER A 579 38.88 -8.37 22.84
CA SER A 579 39.57 -9.62 23.23
C SER A 579 40.08 -9.63 24.67
N ASP A 580 40.07 -8.49 25.37
CA ASP A 580 40.52 -8.41 26.76
C ASP A 580 39.42 -8.90 27.71
N ALA A 581 39.62 -10.10 28.25
CA ALA A 581 38.69 -10.72 29.20
C ALA A 581 38.64 -10.02 30.58
N SER A 582 39.62 -9.16 30.88
CA SER A 582 39.68 -8.38 32.13
C SER A 582 39.02 -7.01 32.02
N GLN A 583 38.66 -6.59 30.80
CA GLN A 583 37.97 -5.34 30.53
C GLN A 583 36.57 -5.37 31.14
N ASP A 584 36.23 -4.34 31.92
CA ASP A 584 34.86 -4.11 32.36
C ASP A 584 33.96 -3.91 31.12
N PRO A 585 32.86 -4.68 30.95
CA PRO A 585 31.94 -4.52 29.83
C PRO A 585 31.50 -3.06 29.60
N HIS A 586 31.40 -2.23 30.64
CA HIS A 586 31.07 -0.81 30.51
C HIS A 586 32.15 0.03 29.82
N GLN A 587 33.42 -0.40 29.79
CA GLN A 587 34.46 0.30 29.05
C GLN A 587 34.27 0.20 27.53
N VAL A 588 33.68 -0.90 27.05
CA VAL A 588 33.33 -1.07 25.62
C VAL A 588 32.34 0.01 25.16
N TYR A 589 31.43 0.43 26.05
CA TYR A 589 30.53 1.56 25.76
C TYR A 589 31.32 2.84 25.46
N TYR A 590 32.26 3.23 26.33
CA TYR A 590 33.04 4.45 26.14
C TYR A 590 33.93 4.38 24.89
N GLU A 591 34.51 3.21 24.58
CA GLU A 591 35.28 3.01 23.37
C GLU A 591 34.44 3.18 22.09
N LEU A 592 33.22 2.62 22.07
CA LEU A 592 32.30 2.75 20.93
C LEU A 592 31.75 4.17 20.75
N MET A 593 31.65 4.95 21.83
CA MET A 593 31.30 6.38 21.75
C MET A 593 32.48 7.22 21.22
N GLY A 594 33.72 6.77 21.42
CA GLY A 594 34.91 7.37 20.80
C GLY A 594 35.10 7.00 19.32
N ARG A 595 34.41 5.95 18.83
CA ARG A 595 34.52 5.42 17.45
C ARG A 595 33.14 5.30 16.80
N LEU A 596 32.61 6.44 16.38
CA LEU A 596 31.25 6.54 15.82
C LEU A 596 31.09 5.83 14.46
N ASP A 597 32.19 5.57 13.76
CA ASP A 597 32.25 4.88 12.47
C ASP A 597 32.44 3.36 12.56
N THR A 598 32.51 2.80 13.78
CA THR A 598 32.58 1.35 13.96
C THR A 598 31.27 0.70 13.53
N VAL A 599 31.30 -0.10 12.46
CA VAL A 599 30.11 -0.80 11.93
C VAL A 599 30.07 -2.27 12.32
N ARG A 600 31.22 -2.82 12.72
CA ARG A 600 31.37 -4.23 13.03
C ARG A 600 32.14 -4.41 14.34
N VAL A 601 31.65 -5.28 15.22
CA VAL A 601 32.39 -5.71 16.42
C VAL A 601 32.57 -7.22 16.41
N SER A 602 33.79 -7.69 16.65
CA SER A 602 34.09 -9.11 16.89
C SER A 602 34.42 -9.30 18.38
N VAL A 603 33.65 -10.13 19.08
CA VAL A 603 33.80 -10.37 20.52
C VAL A 603 34.49 -11.71 20.74
N ASP A 604 35.74 -11.65 21.20
CA ASP A 604 36.63 -12.78 21.46
C ASP A 604 37.00 -12.84 22.95
N VAL A 605 35.98 -13.01 23.81
CA VAL A 605 36.18 -13.13 25.26
C VAL A 605 35.48 -14.38 25.80
N PRO A 606 35.91 -14.91 26.96
CA PRO A 606 35.27 -16.09 27.56
C PRO A 606 33.78 -15.88 27.84
N PRO A 607 32.99 -16.96 28.05
CA PRO A 607 31.52 -16.89 28.20
C PRO A 607 30.98 -15.95 29.28
N GLY A 608 31.77 -15.59 30.30
CA GLY A 608 31.34 -14.71 31.39
C GLY A 608 31.00 -13.28 30.93
N PRO A 609 31.97 -12.45 30.54
CA PRO A 609 31.73 -11.07 30.11
C PRO A 609 31.10 -10.94 28.71
N ARG A 610 31.19 -11.99 27.88
CA ARG A 610 30.78 -11.98 26.46
C ARG A 610 29.35 -11.49 26.24
N ASP A 611 28.40 -12.05 26.97
CA ASP A 611 26.98 -11.77 26.75
C ASP A 611 26.64 -10.31 27.08
N ALA A 612 27.28 -9.74 28.12
CA ALA A 612 27.14 -8.33 28.47
C ALA A 612 27.72 -7.42 27.37
N ILE A 613 28.91 -7.75 26.86
CA ILE A 613 29.56 -6.99 25.78
C ILE A 613 28.72 -7.00 24.51
N VAL A 614 28.23 -8.18 24.08
CA VAL A 614 27.35 -8.30 22.90
C VAL A 614 26.09 -7.46 23.07
N GLN A 615 25.43 -7.51 24.23
CA GLN A 615 24.23 -6.71 24.49
C GLN A 615 24.53 -5.21 24.46
N ILE A 616 25.67 -4.75 25.00
CA ILE A 616 26.10 -3.35 24.94
C ILE A 616 26.29 -2.92 23.48
N CYS A 617 27.01 -3.71 22.67
CA CYS A 617 27.22 -3.41 21.25
C CYS A 617 25.90 -3.24 20.49
N LEU A 618 24.94 -4.17 20.70
CA LEU A 618 23.62 -4.09 20.06
C LEU A 618 22.79 -2.91 20.57
N ALA A 619 22.88 -2.59 21.87
CA ALA A 619 22.14 -1.48 22.47
C ALA A 619 22.63 -0.11 21.97
N VAL A 620 23.93 0.06 21.69
CA VAL A 620 24.50 1.32 21.17
C VAL A 620 24.42 1.44 19.64
N GLY A 621 23.72 0.53 18.97
CA GLY A 621 23.47 0.64 17.53
C GLY A 621 24.57 0.08 16.63
N ILE A 622 25.42 -0.83 17.11
CA ILE A 622 26.34 -1.56 16.21
C ILE A 622 25.53 -2.52 15.33
N PRO A 623 25.57 -2.37 13.98
CA PRO A 623 24.73 -3.16 13.11
C PRO A 623 25.20 -4.62 12.96
N VAL A 624 26.50 -4.89 13.15
CA VAL A 624 27.08 -6.23 12.96
C VAL A 624 27.93 -6.62 14.16
N VAL A 625 27.54 -7.70 14.85
CA VAL A 625 28.30 -8.25 15.98
C VAL A 625 28.54 -9.74 15.76
N VAL A 626 29.80 -10.17 15.83
CA VAL A 626 30.22 -11.57 15.65
C VAL A 626 30.83 -12.09 16.93
N TRP A 627 30.41 -13.26 17.39
CA TRP A 627 31.05 -13.95 18.51
C TRP A 627 30.98 -15.46 18.33
N ASP A 628 31.74 -16.17 19.15
CA ASP A 628 31.69 -17.63 19.24
C ASP A 628 30.97 -18.03 20.51
N ARG A 629 29.93 -18.87 20.43
CA ARG A 629 29.25 -19.41 21.61
C ARG A 629 30.03 -20.55 22.29
N GLY A 630 31.11 -21.02 21.66
CA GLY A 630 32.05 -21.98 22.19
C GLY A 630 32.71 -21.52 23.49
N ARG A 631 33.51 -22.42 24.08
CA ARG A 631 34.23 -22.15 25.33
C ARG A 631 35.71 -21.83 25.11
N ASP A 632 36.21 -22.03 23.89
CA ASP A 632 37.62 -21.89 23.56
C ASP A 632 37.97 -20.42 23.29
N THR A 633 39.05 -19.94 23.92
CA THR A 633 39.64 -18.63 23.69
C THR A 633 41.15 -18.79 23.49
N PRO A 634 41.77 -18.13 22.50
CA PRO A 634 41.18 -17.20 21.52
C PRO A 634 40.28 -17.93 20.51
N SER A 635 39.22 -17.26 20.08
CA SER A 635 38.21 -17.84 19.20
C SER A 635 38.71 -17.97 17.77
N HIS A 636 38.62 -19.18 17.22
CA HIS A 636 38.90 -19.42 15.81
C HIS A 636 37.90 -18.70 14.89
N VAL A 637 36.68 -18.44 15.37
CA VAL A 637 35.63 -17.77 14.60
C VAL A 637 35.99 -16.32 14.34
N THR A 638 36.38 -15.57 15.38
CA THR A 638 36.68 -14.13 15.26
C THR A 638 37.84 -13.90 14.31
N LYS A 639 38.89 -14.72 14.42
CA LYS A 639 40.02 -14.72 13.48
C LYS A 639 39.59 -15.01 12.05
N HIS A 640 38.81 -16.07 11.81
CA HIS A 640 38.39 -16.44 10.45
C HIS A 640 37.43 -15.40 9.83
N MET A 641 36.55 -14.81 10.63
CA MET A 641 35.63 -13.79 10.16
C MET A 641 36.32 -12.47 9.87
N ALA A 642 37.49 -12.17 10.47
CA ALA A 642 38.23 -10.93 10.23
C ALA A 642 38.54 -10.70 8.74
N ASP A 643 38.81 -11.78 8.00
CA ASP A 643 39.13 -11.75 6.57
C ASP A 643 37.88 -11.70 5.65
N VAL A 644 36.67 -11.80 6.22
CA VAL A 644 35.41 -11.77 5.47
C VAL A 644 34.85 -10.35 5.43
N ALA A 645 34.55 -9.84 4.23
CA ALA A 645 33.91 -8.54 4.05
C ALA A 645 32.57 -8.47 4.80
N THR A 646 32.25 -7.32 5.40
CA THR A 646 31.09 -7.18 6.29
C THR A 646 29.78 -7.65 5.64
N ARG A 647 29.51 -7.29 4.38
CA ARG A 647 28.32 -7.75 3.63
C ARG A 647 28.28 -9.25 3.34
N GLN A 648 29.43 -9.91 3.32
CA GLN A 648 29.57 -11.34 3.04
C GLN A 648 29.51 -12.20 4.31
N LEU A 649 29.49 -11.60 5.50
CA LEU A 649 29.48 -12.33 6.78
C LEU A 649 28.34 -13.34 6.93
N PRO A 650 27.08 -13.08 6.52
CA PRO A 650 26.03 -14.10 6.61
C PRO A 650 26.39 -15.39 5.85
N ASP A 651 26.91 -15.27 4.62
CA ASP A 651 27.35 -16.42 3.84
C ASP A 651 28.66 -17.02 4.38
N GLY A 652 29.60 -16.19 4.84
CA GLY A 652 30.85 -16.62 5.46
C GLY A 652 30.62 -17.47 6.71
N VAL A 653 29.70 -17.05 7.58
CA VAL A 653 29.29 -17.80 8.78
C VAL A 653 28.60 -19.11 8.40
N ARG A 654 27.73 -19.12 7.39
CA ARG A 654 27.12 -20.36 6.88
C ARG A 654 28.19 -21.33 6.37
N VAL A 655 29.16 -20.85 5.59
CA VAL A 655 30.26 -21.68 5.07
C VAL A 655 31.13 -22.21 6.21
N TYR A 656 31.41 -21.39 7.23
CA TYR A 656 32.11 -21.84 8.44
C TYR A 656 31.35 -22.99 9.13
N ARG A 657 30.04 -22.81 9.36
CA ARG A 657 29.17 -23.84 9.98
C ARG A 657 29.16 -25.13 9.16
N ALA A 658 29.11 -25.04 7.83
CA ALA A 658 29.18 -26.20 6.94
C ALA A 658 30.52 -26.94 7.08
N ASN A 659 31.65 -26.21 7.11
CA ASN A 659 32.98 -26.79 7.28
C ASN A 659 33.15 -27.44 8.67
N ALA A 660 32.62 -26.80 9.73
CA ALA A 660 32.63 -27.31 11.11
C ALA A 660 31.86 -28.63 11.28
N ARG A 661 30.97 -28.98 10.34
CA ARG A 661 30.21 -30.24 10.32
C ARG A 661 30.70 -31.24 9.28
N GLY A 662 31.60 -30.83 8.40
CA GLY A 662 32.16 -31.66 7.33
C GLY A 662 33.47 -32.34 7.71
N THR A 663 34.19 -32.84 6.70
CA THR A 663 35.50 -33.48 6.87
C THR A 663 36.59 -32.54 7.41
N ARG A 664 36.37 -31.22 7.32
CA ARG A 664 37.25 -30.17 7.84
C ARG A 664 36.92 -29.76 9.29
N ALA A 665 36.01 -30.45 9.98
CA ALA A 665 35.61 -30.08 11.35
C ALA A 665 36.78 -29.78 12.32
N PRO A 666 37.93 -30.51 12.31
CA PRO A 666 39.08 -30.18 13.17
C PRO A 666 39.66 -28.78 12.94
N ASP A 667 39.57 -28.25 11.73
CA ASP A 667 40.06 -26.92 11.35
C ASP A 667 39.05 -25.81 11.66
N PHE A 668 37.83 -26.16 12.08
CA PHE A 668 36.72 -25.23 12.33
C PHE A 668 36.02 -25.57 13.67
N PRO A 669 36.72 -25.46 14.81
CA PRO A 669 36.20 -25.92 16.11
C PRO A 669 35.12 -25.01 16.72
N GLY A 670 34.96 -23.80 16.20
CA GLY A 670 34.09 -22.78 16.78
C GLY A 670 32.61 -22.91 16.43
N ARG A 671 31.78 -22.16 17.14
CA ARG A 671 30.32 -22.11 16.96
C ARG A 671 29.90 -20.66 16.74
N PRO A 672 30.00 -20.15 15.50
CA PRO A 672 29.80 -18.73 15.21
C PRO A 672 28.34 -18.30 15.39
N VAL A 673 28.15 -17.14 16.00
CA VAL A 673 26.89 -16.40 16.05
C VAL A 673 27.12 -15.02 15.43
N LEU A 674 26.18 -14.60 14.60
CA LEU A 674 26.23 -13.33 13.88
C LEU A 674 24.94 -12.58 14.17
N ALA A 675 25.05 -11.49 14.93
CA ALA A 675 23.97 -10.51 15.03
C ALA A 675 24.03 -9.53 13.86
N TRP A 676 22.89 -9.30 13.24
CA TRP A 676 22.76 -8.48 12.04
C TRP A 676 21.47 -7.64 12.14
N ALA A 677 21.63 -6.34 12.32
CA ALA A 677 20.52 -5.38 12.43
C ALA A 677 20.53 -4.43 11.23
N ASP A 678 19.77 -4.78 10.19
CA ASP A 678 19.62 -4.02 8.95
C ASP A 678 18.68 -2.82 9.15
N ALA A 679 19.18 -1.60 8.99
CA ALA A 679 18.40 -0.38 9.22
C ALA A 679 17.44 -0.01 8.09
N ASP A 680 17.63 -0.57 6.91
CA ASP A 680 16.78 -0.32 5.74
C ASP A 680 15.60 -1.29 5.67
N ARG A 681 15.54 -2.27 6.58
CA ARG A 681 14.53 -3.32 6.58
C ARG A 681 13.59 -3.22 7.78
N THR A 682 12.30 -3.28 7.50
CA THR A 682 11.27 -3.25 8.53
C THR A 682 11.24 -4.57 9.32
N VAL A 683 11.08 -4.46 10.63
CA VAL A 683 10.79 -5.61 11.51
C VAL A 683 9.30 -5.57 11.84
N PRO A 684 8.56 -6.69 11.82
CA PRO A 684 7.17 -6.75 12.26
C PRO A 684 6.99 -6.16 13.66
N ARG A 685 5.81 -5.59 13.97
CA ARG A 685 5.50 -5.15 15.35
C ARG A 685 5.48 -6.38 16.27
N LEU A 686 6.58 -6.58 16.99
CA LEU A 686 6.71 -7.67 17.94
C LEU A 686 5.99 -7.30 19.24
N HIS A 687 4.97 -8.08 19.61
CA HIS A 687 4.54 -8.22 21.01
C HIS A 687 5.62 -8.99 21.75
N LEU A 688 6.68 -8.29 22.18
CA LEU A 688 7.62 -8.84 23.14
C LEU A 688 6.96 -8.76 24.51
N SER A 689 7.06 -9.83 25.26
CA SER A 689 6.58 -9.90 26.64
C SER A 689 7.22 -8.76 27.43
N GLU A 690 6.41 -7.87 28.01
CA GLU A 690 6.92 -7.02 29.08
C GLU A 690 7.51 -7.93 30.17
N PRO A 691 8.67 -7.57 30.75
CA PRO A 691 9.20 -8.35 31.85
C PRO A 691 8.18 -8.33 33.00
N GLN A 692 7.81 -9.52 33.48
CA GLN A 692 7.37 -9.65 34.87
C GLN A 692 8.60 -9.36 35.74
N GLU A 693 8.82 -8.09 36.05
CA GLU A 693 9.57 -7.73 37.26
C GLU A 693 8.70 -8.15 38.45
N SER A 694 9.06 -9.28 39.07
CA SER A 694 8.49 -9.73 40.35
C SER A 694 9.52 -10.60 41.06
N ALA A 695 10.43 -9.95 41.80
CA ALA A 695 10.87 -10.27 43.17
C ALA A 695 12.15 -9.50 43.50
#